data_AF-A0A7G9YXK0-F1
#
_entry.id   AF-A0A7G9YXK0-F1
#
_cell.length_a   1.000
_cell.length_b   1.000
_cell.length_c   1.000
_cell.angle_alpha   90.00
_cell.angle_beta   90.00
_cell.angle_gamma   90.00
#
_symmetry.space_group_name_H-M   'P 1'
#
loop_
_entity.id
_entity.type
_entity.pdbx_description
1 polymer ?
#
loop_
_entity_poly.entity_id
_entity_poly.type
_entity_poly.pdbx_seq_one_letter_code
_entity_poly.pdbx_strand_id
1 'polypeptide(L)'
;MFDYVVVVVSDDSEVARLKLSEQRKDVLLDSIFVPVPESGWNGAAGNGLGTLFAIENASKAIEKDLVEDVKRGKSVLIVHTAGEGTRNILTRTCKNKAFVEVPNLTILEGVIKQFQDFAVPSRIIVTWGDQFLLLVDSAEEIRKCAQNTHVMLFGLKAELTEEVASKYGIQIVKCGEREGCELLDFDDTRNYEVVKTKLQKRGGGEVMVNMGMFAMSGVLAERMLDAFGDELEARKGKFNSDELWQLWVSPEHGAEADYWLSERADRLKNEIFRADPLALIKSFPLSDRTAWLDFGTNESYYENVMRILAEDDVGRRLREFLGVKIKISSVKNGCEVLDSVYENVEFDKGLVKNSVISNSTAKYAQLEQACVINSKLNRIRGKNCVVYNVVDHAELELEDCFLVDVFHPNKGRIRLKMQIGVENEDKEKWWYSRLPGNDFSLSEITDMMRGVSEYEMEVTKKKFEDVAEIPVERPLKIQPFVEHKPWGYEFWCISPRNYCEIETGGVMQRFTLDELTCLFPEKLAGQILGKFPLIVKIIKADENLSVQTHPDDVYARKLGDVFGKEEAWHVLEASKEAKIYLGFNHFMDAAIFKEAVKREEFLSCLNAFDAHVGDVYHIPAGVIHALGAGTKVYEVSTASERTFRIYDYGRGRELHLADAMEVLRFDEVGCGKDLKKVHKLLHKERGCEEYMLLRGERFELRLFKVQGEIKVFTEGKLQVLTCVRGDIKLKSESNTNNAELSLAPLDTVLVPVCVDRFEMSGEGVVVCANFIYIKI
;
A
#
# COMPACT_ATOMS: atom_id res chain seq x y z
N MET A 1 25.88 22.42 13.37
CA MET A 1 24.71 22.40 12.47
C MET A 1 25.15 22.79 11.07
N PHE A 2 24.45 22.33 10.04
CA PHE A 2 24.58 22.84 8.67
C PHE A 2 23.78 24.13 8.46
N ASP A 3 24.12 24.90 7.42
CA ASP A 3 23.28 26.02 6.98
C ASP A 3 22.08 25.53 6.16
N TYR A 4 22.29 24.48 5.35
CA TYR A 4 21.27 23.85 4.51
C TYR A 4 21.26 22.34 4.68
N VAL A 5 20.06 21.75 4.77
CA VAL A 5 19.82 20.31 4.70
C VAL A 5 18.92 20.03 3.50
N VAL A 6 19.53 19.53 2.42
CA VAL A 6 18.86 19.08 1.20
C VAL A 6 18.50 17.61 1.36
N VAL A 7 17.24 17.25 1.07
CA VAL A 7 16.79 15.85 1.08
C VAL A 7 16.30 15.48 -0.30
N VAL A 8 16.92 14.49 -0.93
CA VAL A 8 16.56 14.01 -2.26
C VAL A 8 15.58 12.85 -2.11
N VAL A 9 14.37 13.05 -2.61
CA VAL A 9 13.22 12.14 -2.52
C VAL A 9 12.73 11.73 -3.91
N SER A 10 11.99 10.63 -4.02
CA SER A 10 11.68 10.03 -5.32
C SER A 10 10.72 10.85 -6.18
N ASP A 11 9.75 11.55 -5.59
CA ASP A 11 8.80 12.39 -6.35
C ASP A 11 8.28 13.63 -5.59
N ASP A 12 7.53 14.48 -6.28
CA ASP A 12 6.96 15.72 -5.74
C ASP A 12 5.92 15.49 -4.62
N SER A 13 5.36 14.29 -4.47
CA SER A 13 4.46 13.96 -3.36
C SER A 13 5.22 13.71 -2.07
N GLU A 14 6.40 13.08 -2.13
CA GLU A 14 7.34 12.99 -1.00
C GLU A 14 7.87 14.39 -0.61
N VAL A 15 8.13 15.26 -1.59
CA VAL A 15 8.48 16.69 -1.35
C VAL A 15 7.34 17.43 -0.64
N ALA A 16 6.09 17.22 -1.06
CA ALA A 16 4.93 17.85 -0.45
C ALA A 16 4.72 17.39 1.00
N ARG A 17 4.86 16.08 1.28
CA ARG A 17 4.83 15.54 2.65
C ARG A 17 5.89 16.19 3.54
N LEU A 18 7.15 16.23 3.08
CA LEU A 18 8.27 16.81 3.83
C LEU A 18 8.13 18.32 4.11
N LYS A 19 7.38 19.05 3.28
CA LYS A 19 7.04 20.46 3.51
C LYS A 19 5.84 20.67 4.44
N LEU A 20 5.02 19.65 4.66
CA LEU A 20 3.83 19.68 5.53
C LEU A 20 4.06 19.07 6.91
N SER A 21 5.02 18.16 7.07
CA SER A 21 5.40 17.57 8.36
C SER A 21 6.05 18.60 9.28
N GLU A 22 5.67 18.63 10.57
CA GLU A 22 6.32 19.47 11.57
C GLU A 22 7.77 19.02 11.78
N GLN A 23 8.72 19.83 11.28
CA GLN A 23 10.13 19.50 11.32
C GLN A 23 10.72 19.66 12.72
N ARG A 24 11.40 18.61 13.20
CA ARG A 24 11.93 18.55 14.56
C ARG A 24 13.11 19.49 14.78
N LYS A 25 12.98 20.36 15.80
CA LYS A 25 14.05 21.29 16.20
C LYS A 25 15.30 20.60 16.75
N ASP A 26 15.18 19.42 17.35
CA ASP A 26 16.31 18.60 17.81
C ASP A 26 16.98 17.78 16.69
N VAL A 27 16.51 17.91 15.44
CA VAL A 27 17.05 17.27 14.23
C VAL A 27 17.57 18.32 13.25
N LEU A 28 16.77 19.32 12.91
CA LEU A 28 17.16 20.40 11.99
C LEU A 28 18.00 21.50 12.65
N LEU A 29 17.90 21.70 13.96
CA LEU A 29 18.42 22.89 14.64
C LEU A 29 17.90 24.15 13.92
N ASP A 30 18.76 25.08 13.50
CA ASP A 30 18.39 26.25 12.69
C ASP A 30 18.76 26.09 11.19
N SER A 31 18.97 24.87 10.70
CA SER A 31 19.27 24.58 9.27
C SER A 31 18.07 24.86 8.36
N ILE A 32 18.32 25.43 7.17
CA ILE A 32 17.30 25.60 6.13
C ILE A 32 17.02 24.24 5.48
N PHE A 33 15.78 23.76 5.58
CA PHE A 33 15.36 22.47 5.03
C PHE A 33 14.86 22.58 3.59
N VAL A 34 15.42 21.76 2.69
CA VAL A 34 15.21 21.86 1.23
C VAL A 34 14.94 20.47 0.63
N PRO A 35 13.73 19.91 0.79
CA PRO A 35 13.36 18.67 0.12
C PRO A 35 13.16 18.90 -1.39
N VAL A 36 13.76 18.04 -2.21
CA VAL A 36 13.82 18.14 -3.68
C VAL A 36 13.56 16.79 -4.36
N PRO A 37 12.86 16.75 -5.51
CA PRO A 37 12.57 15.51 -6.21
C PRO A 37 13.71 15.09 -7.14
N GLU A 38 13.91 13.78 -7.32
CA GLU A 38 14.69 13.24 -8.44
C GLU A 38 13.85 12.82 -9.65
N SER A 39 12.51 12.73 -9.54
CA SER A 39 11.58 12.33 -10.62
C SER A 39 11.77 13.01 -11.98
N GLY A 40 12.36 14.21 -12.00
CA GLY A 40 12.72 14.94 -13.21
C GLY A 40 13.95 14.41 -13.96
N TRP A 41 14.64 13.41 -13.43
CA TRP A 41 15.90 12.85 -13.93
C TRP A 41 15.67 11.53 -14.68
N ASN A 42 16.21 11.39 -15.91
CA ASN A 42 16.10 10.16 -16.71
C ASN A 42 17.42 9.37 -16.76
N GLY A 43 18.39 9.71 -15.91
CA GLY A 43 19.68 9.03 -15.81
C GLY A 43 19.76 8.06 -14.64
N ALA A 44 20.99 7.68 -14.26
CA ALA A 44 21.21 7.02 -12.97
C ALA A 44 20.96 8.01 -11.81
N ALA A 45 20.14 7.59 -10.86
CA ALA A 45 19.79 8.31 -9.62
C ALA A 45 20.87 8.13 -8.52
N GLY A 46 20.85 8.99 -7.50
CA GLY A 46 21.79 8.96 -6.36
C GLY A 46 23.12 9.70 -6.58
N ASN A 47 24.21 9.14 -6.07
CA ASN A 47 25.56 9.74 -6.10
C ASN A 47 26.05 10.07 -7.53
N GLY A 48 26.75 11.20 -7.68
CA GLY A 48 27.27 11.66 -8.98
C GLY A 48 26.32 12.64 -9.66
N LEU A 49 25.80 12.32 -10.84
CA LEU A 49 24.91 13.23 -11.60
C LEU A 49 23.63 13.57 -10.80
N GLY A 50 23.07 12.62 -10.04
CA GLY A 50 21.91 12.87 -9.19
C GLY A 50 22.20 13.87 -8.05
N THR A 51 23.41 13.87 -7.49
CA THR A 51 23.87 14.89 -6.53
C THR A 51 23.91 16.28 -7.17
N LEU A 52 24.41 16.40 -8.41
CA LEU A 52 24.47 17.68 -9.13
C LEU A 52 23.06 18.19 -9.48
N PHE A 53 22.18 17.31 -9.94
CA PHE A 53 20.76 17.63 -10.19
C PHE A 53 20.02 18.04 -8.91
N ALA A 54 20.32 17.41 -7.77
CA ALA A 54 19.81 17.82 -6.46
C ALA A 54 20.31 19.22 -6.03
N ILE A 55 21.57 19.57 -6.32
CA ILE A 55 22.11 20.92 -6.07
C ILE A 55 21.40 21.97 -6.93
N GLU A 56 21.14 21.68 -8.20
CA GLU A 56 20.32 22.56 -9.06
C GLU A 56 18.90 22.72 -8.51
N ASN A 57 18.22 21.62 -8.19
CA ASN A 57 16.84 21.66 -7.71
C ASN A 57 16.73 22.35 -6.36
N ALA A 58 17.73 22.19 -5.48
CA ALA A 58 17.81 22.90 -4.22
C ALA A 58 18.00 24.41 -4.45
N SER A 59 18.92 24.79 -5.34
CA SER A 59 19.16 26.19 -5.72
C SER A 59 17.89 26.86 -6.27
N LYS A 60 17.17 26.16 -7.16
CA LYS A 60 15.87 26.59 -7.71
C LYS A 60 14.81 26.71 -6.61
N ALA A 61 14.78 25.78 -5.65
CA ALA A 61 13.80 25.75 -4.56
C ALA A 61 14.03 26.82 -3.47
N ILE A 62 15.26 27.34 -3.32
CA ILE A 62 15.58 28.44 -2.39
C ILE A 62 15.74 29.81 -3.06
N GLU A 63 15.51 29.88 -4.38
CA GLU A 63 15.71 31.06 -5.25
C GLU A 63 17.12 31.68 -5.17
N LYS A 64 18.16 30.86 -4.97
CA LYS A 64 19.57 31.28 -4.84
C LYS A 64 20.53 30.22 -5.36
N ASP A 65 21.71 30.63 -5.80
CA ASP A 65 22.83 29.72 -6.06
C ASP A 65 23.36 29.12 -4.74
N LEU A 66 23.12 27.83 -4.53
CA LEU A 66 23.56 27.10 -3.34
C LEU A 66 25.10 26.90 -3.31
N VAL A 67 25.75 26.80 -4.47
CA VAL A 67 27.19 26.54 -4.58
C VAL A 67 27.99 27.80 -4.32
N GLU A 68 27.52 28.95 -4.79
CA GLU A 68 28.11 30.25 -4.47
C GLU A 68 27.97 30.56 -2.96
N ASP A 69 26.86 30.20 -2.32
CA ASP A 69 26.73 30.30 -0.86
C ASP A 69 27.73 29.38 -0.13
N VAL A 70 27.94 28.14 -0.61
CA VAL A 70 29.00 27.24 -0.10
C VAL A 70 30.38 27.89 -0.26
N LYS A 71 30.71 28.42 -1.44
CA LYS A 71 31.98 29.13 -1.69
C LYS A 71 32.19 30.33 -0.76
N ARG A 72 31.12 30.94 -0.23
CA ARG A 72 31.13 32.04 0.76
C ARG A 72 31.22 31.59 2.22
N GLY A 73 31.36 30.29 2.48
CA GLY A 73 31.53 29.72 3.82
C GLY A 73 30.41 28.79 4.27
N LYS A 74 29.29 28.74 3.55
CA LYS A 74 28.13 27.91 3.95
C LYS A 74 28.43 26.43 3.87
N SER A 75 27.66 25.67 4.63
CA SER A 75 27.74 24.23 4.78
C SER A 75 26.43 23.57 4.38
N VAL A 76 26.51 22.52 3.56
CA VAL A 76 25.33 21.79 3.03
C VAL A 76 25.44 20.31 3.39
N LEU A 77 24.35 19.73 3.88
CA LEU A 77 24.14 18.28 3.90
C LEU A 77 23.18 17.92 2.76
N ILE A 78 23.52 16.90 1.96
CA ILE A 78 22.63 16.28 0.98
C ILE A 78 22.40 14.84 1.41
N VAL A 79 21.13 14.50 1.70
CA VAL A 79 20.71 13.15 2.05
C VAL A 79 19.97 12.53 0.87
N HIS A 80 20.57 11.52 0.24
CA HIS A 80 19.95 10.71 -0.82
C HIS A 80 19.07 9.62 -0.19
N THR A 81 17.75 9.83 -0.22
CA THR A 81 16.77 8.85 0.28
C THR A 81 16.14 8.01 -0.83
N ALA A 82 16.16 8.53 -2.05
CA ALA A 82 15.32 8.09 -3.15
C ALA A 82 15.66 6.68 -3.67
N GLY A 83 14.62 5.94 -4.07
CA GLY A 83 14.72 4.58 -4.60
C GLY A 83 13.70 3.63 -3.98
N GLU A 84 13.24 2.65 -4.76
CA GLU A 84 12.12 1.76 -4.39
C GLU A 84 12.33 0.92 -3.11
N GLY A 85 13.55 0.81 -2.59
CA GLY A 85 13.85 0.14 -1.33
C GLY A 85 13.48 -1.35 -1.25
N THR A 86 13.29 -2.02 -2.39
CA THR A 86 12.61 -3.33 -2.54
C THR A 86 13.00 -4.45 -1.55
N ARG A 87 14.25 -4.46 -1.03
CA ARG A 87 14.75 -5.44 -0.05
C ARG A 87 14.24 -5.23 1.39
N ASN A 88 13.50 -4.16 1.66
CA ASN A 88 12.89 -3.89 2.96
C ASN A 88 11.37 -3.70 2.79
N ILE A 89 10.56 -4.61 3.34
CA ILE A 89 9.10 -4.65 3.18
C ILE A 89 8.40 -3.47 3.87
N LEU A 90 9.03 -2.84 4.88
CA LEU A 90 8.49 -1.67 5.56
C LEU A 90 8.32 -0.49 4.57
N THR A 91 9.12 -0.46 3.50
CA THR A 91 8.94 0.52 2.41
C THR A 91 7.61 0.39 1.68
N ARG A 92 6.83 -0.69 1.85
CA ARG A 92 5.46 -0.77 1.30
C ARG A 92 4.46 0.09 2.10
N THR A 93 4.79 0.52 3.32
CA THR A 93 3.92 1.40 4.13
C THR A 93 4.25 2.89 3.97
N CYS A 94 5.45 3.24 3.50
CA CYS A 94 5.94 4.63 3.42
C CYS A 94 6.78 4.93 2.16
N LYS A 95 6.65 4.09 1.12
CA LYS A 95 7.32 4.08 -0.21
C LYS A 95 8.85 3.97 -0.24
N ASN A 96 9.51 4.73 0.62
CA ASN A 96 10.93 5.05 0.66
C ASN A 96 11.48 4.69 2.05
N LYS A 97 12.71 4.13 2.11
CA LYS A 97 13.34 3.63 3.35
C LYS A 97 13.47 4.70 4.42
N ALA A 98 13.78 5.94 4.03
CA ALA A 98 14.12 6.98 4.99
C ALA A 98 12.89 7.42 5.83
N PHE A 99 11.67 7.17 5.35
CA PHE A 99 10.42 7.39 6.08
C PHE A 99 10.00 6.21 6.98
N VAL A 100 10.78 5.13 7.05
CA VAL A 100 10.55 4.07 8.04
C VAL A 100 10.88 4.63 9.44
N GLU A 101 10.02 4.34 10.42
CA GLU A 101 10.19 4.74 11.80
C GLU A 101 11.10 3.76 12.56
N VAL A 102 11.89 4.32 13.46
CA VAL A 102 12.59 3.65 14.57
C VAL A 102 12.12 4.30 15.88
N PRO A 103 12.50 3.81 17.07
CA PRO A 103 12.05 4.46 18.31
C PRO A 103 12.41 5.95 18.37
N ASN A 104 11.37 6.78 18.57
CA ASN A 104 11.39 8.24 18.62
C ASN A 104 11.81 9.01 17.35
N LEU A 105 12.17 8.40 16.21
CA LEU A 105 12.61 9.10 14.99
C LEU A 105 12.25 8.30 13.73
N THR A 106 12.12 8.97 12.58
CA THR A 106 12.34 8.33 11.28
C THR A 106 13.84 8.07 11.04
N ILE A 107 14.17 7.14 10.14
CA ILE A 107 15.58 6.92 9.76
C ILE A 107 16.16 8.19 9.10
N LEU A 108 15.38 8.93 8.29
CA LEU A 108 15.76 10.24 7.75
C LEU A 108 16.17 11.23 8.84
N GLU A 109 15.34 11.39 9.88
CA GLU A 109 15.64 12.29 11.00
C GLU A 109 16.89 11.86 11.76
N GLY A 110 17.11 10.55 11.93
CA GLY A 110 18.36 10.04 12.49
C GLY A 110 19.57 10.38 11.62
N VAL A 111 19.49 10.18 10.30
CA VAL A 111 20.57 10.52 9.36
C VAL A 111 20.89 12.01 9.40
N ILE A 112 19.88 12.89 9.42
CA ILE A 112 20.12 14.34 9.54
C ILE A 112 20.75 14.68 10.90
N LYS A 113 20.15 14.18 12.00
CA LYS A 113 20.56 14.47 13.37
C LYS A 113 22.02 14.09 13.65
N GLN A 114 22.48 12.91 13.19
CA GLN A 114 23.86 12.48 13.44
C GLN A 114 24.90 13.36 12.74
N PHE A 115 24.58 13.95 11.59
CA PHE A 115 25.55 14.74 10.82
C PHE A 115 25.63 16.21 11.25
N GLN A 116 24.65 16.74 11.98
CA GLN A 116 24.59 18.18 12.31
C GLN A 116 25.88 18.74 12.94
N ASP A 117 26.55 18.01 13.82
CA ASP A 117 27.79 18.46 14.45
C ASP A 117 29.01 18.43 13.51
N PHE A 118 28.95 17.62 12.45
CA PHE A 118 30.03 17.40 11.47
C PHE A 118 29.99 18.38 10.30
N ALA A 119 29.11 19.38 10.33
CA ALA A 119 29.10 20.45 9.34
C ALA A 119 30.48 21.12 9.20
N VAL A 120 30.93 21.29 7.95
CA VAL A 120 32.22 21.88 7.58
C VAL A 120 31.97 23.12 6.72
N PRO A 121 32.53 24.30 7.07
CA PRO A 121 32.44 25.49 6.24
C PRO A 121 32.98 25.28 4.82
N SER A 122 32.28 25.81 3.82
CA SER A 122 32.59 25.64 2.40
C SER A 122 32.68 24.19 1.91
N ARG A 123 31.85 23.30 2.45
CA ARG A 123 31.70 21.92 1.98
C ARG A 123 30.23 21.53 1.81
N ILE A 124 30.02 20.63 0.86
CA ILE A 124 28.79 19.85 0.68
C ILE A 124 29.12 18.42 1.13
N ILE A 125 28.44 17.91 2.15
CA ILE A 125 28.52 16.52 2.59
C ILE A 125 27.35 15.75 1.97
N VAL A 126 27.64 14.60 1.37
CA VAL A 126 26.66 13.74 0.69
C VAL A 126 26.62 12.38 1.38
N THR A 127 25.40 11.90 1.67
CA THR A 127 25.17 10.67 2.43
C THR A 127 23.86 9.97 2.05
N TRP A 128 23.74 8.70 2.42
CA TRP A 128 22.55 7.87 2.21
C TRP A 128 21.52 8.04 3.33
N GLY A 129 20.23 7.98 2.97
CA GLY A 129 19.10 8.18 3.88
C GLY A 129 18.75 7.01 4.80
N ASP A 130 19.53 5.92 4.81
CA ASP A 130 19.22 4.66 5.49
C ASP A 130 20.34 4.10 6.39
N GLN A 131 21.34 4.91 6.77
CA GLN A 131 22.50 4.47 7.56
C GLN A 131 22.80 5.35 8.79
N PHE A 132 22.81 4.77 9.99
CA PHE A 132 23.43 5.42 11.16
C PHE A 132 24.89 4.98 11.26
N LEU A 133 25.79 5.92 11.58
CA LEU A 133 27.22 5.64 11.79
C LEU A 133 27.65 5.79 13.26
N LEU A 134 26.87 6.50 14.08
CA LEU A 134 27.20 6.79 15.49
C LEU A 134 28.70 7.13 15.66
N LEU A 135 29.11 8.25 15.05
CA LEU A 135 30.51 8.69 14.98
C LEU A 135 31.08 8.95 16.39
N VAL A 136 32.32 8.52 16.65
CA VAL A 136 33.11 8.94 17.82
C VAL A 136 34.20 9.96 17.49
N ASP A 137 34.46 10.13 16.20
CA ASP A 137 35.54 10.95 15.64
C ASP A 137 35.33 12.44 15.95
N SER A 138 36.41 13.20 16.15
CA SER A 138 36.25 14.64 16.42
C SER A 138 35.74 15.37 15.19
N ALA A 139 34.69 16.18 15.36
CA ALA A 139 34.26 17.12 14.33
C ALA A 139 35.38 18.10 13.91
N GLU A 140 36.37 18.36 14.77
CA GLU A 140 37.57 19.14 14.42
C GLU A 140 38.49 18.37 13.46
N GLU A 141 38.70 17.08 13.67
CA GLU A 141 39.56 16.22 12.83
C GLU A 141 38.92 15.98 11.45
N ILE A 142 37.61 15.74 11.42
CA ILE A 142 36.81 15.65 10.19
C ILE A 142 36.83 16.98 9.42
N ARG A 143 36.63 18.12 10.09
CA ARG A 143 36.75 19.45 9.47
C ARG A 143 38.15 19.68 8.91
N LYS A 144 39.21 19.39 9.67
CA LYS A 144 40.60 19.58 9.24
C LYS A 144 40.93 18.76 7.99
N CYS A 145 40.51 17.49 7.96
CA CYS A 145 40.70 16.64 6.78
C CYS A 145 39.93 17.18 5.57
N ALA A 146 38.64 17.49 5.73
CA ALA A 146 37.79 18.01 4.67
C ALA A 146 38.27 19.37 4.13
N GLN A 147 38.77 20.26 4.97
CA GLN A 147 39.28 21.57 4.57
C GLN A 147 40.57 21.47 3.75
N ASN A 148 41.41 20.47 3.99
CA ASN A 148 42.68 20.26 3.27
C ASN A 148 42.53 19.47 1.95
N THR A 149 41.29 19.21 1.47
CA THR A 149 41.04 18.48 0.23
C THR A 149 39.80 18.97 -0.54
N HIS A 150 39.73 18.67 -1.85
CA HIS A 150 38.55 18.86 -2.69
C HIS A 150 37.51 17.76 -2.53
N VAL A 151 37.94 16.50 -2.38
CA VAL A 151 37.10 15.33 -2.09
C VAL A 151 37.63 14.61 -0.86
N MET A 152 36.82 14.51 0.18
CA MET A 152 37.08 13.62 1.30
C MET A 152 36.10 12.46 1.25
N LEU A 153 36.57 11.26 0.91
CA LEU A 153 35.79 10.05 1.10
C LEU A 153 35.75 9.68 2.58
N PHE A 154 34.69 9.01 3.02
CA PHE A 154 34.68 8.34 4.32
C PHE A 154 34.97 6.85 4.12
N GLY A 155 35.85 6.27 4.93
CA GLY A 155 36.18 4.86 4.89
C GLY A 155 36.18 4.22 6.28
N LEU A 156 35.56 3.05 6.41
CA LEU A 156 35.60 2.26 7.65
C LEU A 156 36.67 1.17 7.53
N LYS A 157 37.63 1.14 8.45
CA LYS A 157 38.74 0.19 8.44
C LYS A 157 38.25 -1.26 8.57
N ALA A 158 38.69 -2.13 7.66
CA ALA A 158 38.22 -3.51 7.58
C ALA A 158 39.34 -4.49 7.21
N GLU A 159 39.17 -5.76 7.54
CA GLU A 159 40.00 -6.85 7.00
C GLU A 159 39.50 -7.24 5.59
N LEU A 160 40.43 -7.50 4.67
CA LEU A 160 40.10 -7.85 3.29
C LEU A 160 39.69 -9.33 3.19
N THR A 161 38.38 -9.58 3.27
CA THR A 161 37.78 -10.91 3.04
C THR A 161 37.02 -10.95 1.72
N GLU A 162 36.72 -12.16 1.21
CA GLU A 162 35.87 -12.33 0.02
C GLU A 162 34.46 -11.74 0.23
N GLU A 163 33.92 -11.81 1.44
CA GLU A 163 32.61 -11.24 1.79
C GLU A 163 32.62 -9.72 1.76
N VAL A 164 33.62 -9.09 2.39
CA VAL A 164 33.76 -7.62 2.42
C VAL A 164 33.96 -7.08 1.00
N ALA A 165 34.82 -7.73 0.21
CA ALA A 165 35.14 -7.31 -1.15
C ALA A 165 34.07 -7.65 -2.21
N SER A 166 33.05 -8.47 -1.89
CA SER A 166 31.91 -8.73 -2.79
C SER A 166 30.66 -7.94 -2.42
N LYS A 167 30.52 -7.52 -1.16
CA LYS A 167 29.42 -6.65 -0.70
C LYS A 167 29.68 -5.17 -0.98
N TYR A 168 30.93 -4.70 -0.82
CA TYR A 168 31.24 -3.27 -0.78
C TYR A 168 32.38 -2.86 -1.72
N GLY A 169 32.35 -1.59 -2.14
CA GLY A 169 33.51 -0.94 -2.76
C GLY A 169 34.63 -0.74 -1.73
N ILE A 170 35.88 -0.76 -2.18
CA ILE A 170 37.07 -0.81 -1.35
C ILE A 170 38.01 0.38 -1.66
N GLN A 171 38.48 1.01 -0.59
CA GLN A 171 39.54 2.02 -0.62
C GLN A 171 40.85 1.36 -0.13
N ILE A 172 41.94 1.57 -0.87
CA ILE A 172 43.30 1.17 -0.44
C ILE A 172 44.05 2.44 -0.09
N VAL A 173 44.48 2.55 1.17
CA VAL A 173 45.03 3.80 1.70
C VAL A 173 46.37 3.62 2.40
N LYS A 174 47.05 4.75 2.61
CA LYS A 174 48.24 4.87 3.44
C LYS A 174 47.98 5.96 4.47
N CYS A 175 47.75 5.54 5.70
CA CYS A 175 47.43 6.47 6.78
C CYS A 175 48.68 7.16 7.32
N GLY A 176 48.59 8.47 7.48
CA GLY A 176 49.66 9.33 7.98
C GLY A 176 49.23 10.09 9.24
N GLU A 177 50.14 10.89 9.79
CA GLU A 177 49.86 11.59 11.04
C GLU A 177 48.89 12.78 10.86
N ARG A 178 47.62 12.55 11.25
CA ARG A 178 46.62 13.58 11.64
C ARG A 178 46.06 14.50 10.55
N GLU A 179 45.98 14.06 9.28
CA GLU A 179 45.32 14.79 8.18
C GLU A 179 44.58 13.90 7.17
N GLY A 180 43.95 12.82 7.65
CA GLY A 180 43.38 11.77 6.79
C GLY A 180 44.46 10.87 6.18
N CYS A 181 44.02 9.87 5.43
CA CYS A 181 44.90 8.92 4.73
C CYS A 181 45.05 9.29 3.25
N GLU A 182 46.25 9.04 2.72
CA GLU A 182 46.56 9.10 1.29
C GLU A 182 45.83 7.95 0.58
N LEU A 183 45.02 8.25 -0.43
CA LEU A 183 44.26 7.24 -1.19
C LEU A 183 45.14 6.70 -2.33
N LEU A 184 45.54 5.42 -2.24
CA LEU A 184 46.47 4.76 -3.16
C LEU A 184 45.77 4.02 -4.31
N ASP A 185 44.55 3.54 -4.07
CA ASP A 185 43.69 2.87 -5.04
C ASP A 185 42.23 2.92 -4.57
N PHE A 186 41.31 2.73 -5.50
CA PHE A 186 39.87 2.65 -5.27
C PHE A 186 39.27 1.59 -6.19
N ASP A 187 38.32 0.79 -5.71
CA ASP A 187 37.68 -0.26 -6.49
C ASP A 187 36.22 -0.51 -6.10
N ASP A 188 35.27 -0.34 -7.03
CA ASP A 188 33.87 -0.76 -6.84
C ASP A 188 33.48 -1.98 -7.70
N THR A 189 34.45 -2.76 -8.20
CA THR A 189 34.18 -3.95 -9.06
C THR A 189 33.57 -5.12 -8.29
N ARG A 190 33.55 -5.05 -6.95
CA ARG A 190 33.05 -6.09 -6.03
C ARG A 190 33.76 -7.45 -6.23
N ASN A 191 35.06 -7.39 -6.54
CA ASN A 191 35.88 -8.55 -6.85
C ASN A 191 37.14 -8.64 -5.96
N TYR A 192 37.15 -9.65 -5.09
CA TYR A 192 38.24 -9.91 -4.14
C TYR A 192 39.64 -10.02 -4.78
N GLU A 193 39.79 -10.77 -5.88
CA GLU A 193 41.11 -10.97 -6.51
C GLU A 193 41.62 -9.70 -7.21
N VAL A 194 40.72 -8.83 -7.70
CA VAL A 194 41.08 -7.51 -8.26
C VAL A 194 41.62 -6.61 -7.15
N VAL A 195 40.89 -6.46 -6.04
CA VAL A 195 41.29 -5.65 -4.88
C VAL A 195 42.60 -6.17 -4.28
N LYS A 196 42.74 -7.48 -4.10
CA LYS A 196 43.95 -8.16 -3.62
C LYS A 196 45.15 -7.93 -4.55
N THR A 197 44.94 -7.94 -5.86
CA THR A 197 45.99 -7.62 -6.85
C THR A 197 46.41 -6.15 -6.76
N LYS A 198 45.47 -5.22 -6.63
CA LYS A 198 45.75 -3.78 -6.40
C LYS A 198 46.55 -3.56 -5.10
N LEU A 199 46.15 -4.19 -4.01
CA LEU A 199 46.84 -4.11 -2.70
C LEU A 199 48.30 -4.57 -2.78
N GLN A 200 48.56 -5.66 -3.51
CA GLN A 200 49.92 -6.13 -3.78
C GLN A 200 50.72 -5.15 -4.66
N LYS A 201 50.12 -4.64 -5.76
CA LYS A 201 50.75 -3.66 -6.66
C LYS A 201 51.18 -2.37 -5.95
N ARG A 202 50.39 -1.89 -4.98
CA ARG A 202 50.69 -0.65 -4.24
C ARG A 202 51.75 -0.82 -3.13
N GLY A 203 52.30 -2.03 -2.94
CA GLY A 203 53.41 -2.28 -2.02
C GLY A 203 52.99 -2.47 -0.55
N GLY A 204 51.70 -2.75 -0.31
CA GLY A 204 51.11 -2.77 1.02
C GLY A 204 50.44 -1.44 1.37
N GLY A 205 49.30 -1.54 2.05
CA GLY A 205 48.46 -0.43 2.48
C GLY A 205 47.37 -0.94 3.41
N GLU A 206 46.57 -0.03 3.96
CA GLU A 206 45.41 -0.37 4.78
C GLU A 206 44.15 -0.42 3.91
N VAL A 207 43.25 -1.34 4.23
CA VAL A 207 41.99 -1.56 3.51
C VAL A 207 40.84 -0.94 4.30
N MET A 208 39.97 -0.21 3.60
CA MET A 208 38.76 0.36 4.18
C MET A 208 37.56 0.11 3.26
N VAL A 209 36.41 -0.19 3.85
CA VAL A 209 35.11 -0.20 3.16
C VAL A 209 34.77 1.23 2.76
N ASN A 210 34.39 1.42 1.50
CA ASN A 210 33.83 2.68 1.02
C ASN A 210 32.42 2.86 1.59
N MET A 211 32.20 3.93 2.35
CA MET A 211 30.88 4.21 2.95
C MET A 211 29.86 4.77 1.95
N GLY A 212 30.25 4.97 0.67
CA GLY A 212 29.42 5.64 -0.33
C GLY A 212 29.12 7.11 0.02
N MET A 213 29.86 7.68 0.96
CA MET A 213 29.74 9.04 1.47
C MET A 213 30.98 9.85 1.12
N PHE A 214 30.79 11.14 0.87
CA PHE A 214 31.90 12.06 0.63
C PHE A 214 31.56 13.51 1.03
N ALA A 215 32.59 14.30 1.29
CA ALA A 215 32.52 15.76 1.33
C ALA A 215 33.22 16.36 0.11
N MET A 216 32.55 17.26 -0.61
CA MET A 216 33.14 18.02 -1.73
C MET A 216 33.27 19.52 -1.41
N SER A 217 34.26 20.21 -1.98
CA SER A 217 34.38 21.67 -1.87
C SER A 217 33.46 22.41 -2.84
N GLY A 218 33.03 23.63 -2.49
CA GLY A 218 32.21 24.47 -3.37
C GLY A 218 32.90 24.81 -4.71
N VAL A 219 34.24 24.87 -4.73
CA VAL A 219 35.03 25.02 -5.96
C VAL A 219 34.91 23.79 -6.85
N LEU A 220 34.95 22.58 -6.28
CA LEU A 220 34.71 21.34 -7.03
C LEU A 220 33.26 21.26 -7.51
N ALA A 221 32.29 21.60 -6.66
CA ALA A 221 30.86 21.59 -7.03
C ALA A 221 30.56 22.51 -8.23
N GLU A 222 31.13 23.73 -8.24
CA GLU A 222 31.06 24.66 -9.38
C GLU A 222 31.61 24.03 -10.66
N ARG A 223 32.83 23.47 -10.58
CA ARG A 223 33.50 22.85 -11.74
C ARG A 223 32.75 21.62 -12.25
N MET A 224 32.12 20.83 -11.37
CA MET A 224 31.31 19.68 -11.77
C MET A 224 30.00 20.11 -12.45
N LEU A 225 29.32 21.15 -11.98
CA LEU A 225 28.13 21.69 -12.67
C LEU A 225 28.48 22.20 -14.08
N ASP A 226 29.58 22.94 -14.21
CA ASP A 226 30.13 23.41 -15.51
C ASP A 226 30.51 22.22 -16.42
N ALA A 227 31.21 21.22 -15.87
CA ALA A 227 31.71 20.09 -16.65
C ALA A 227 30.67 19.06 -17.08
N PHE A 228 29.53 18.96 -16.39
CA PHE A 228 28.42 18.03 -16.68
C PHE A 228 27.11 18.76 -17.04
N GLY A 229 27.17 20.06 -17.36
CA GLY A 229 26.00 20.89 -17.67
C GLY A 229 25.15 20.36 -18.84
N ASP A 230 25.80 19.90 -19.92
CA ASP A 230 25.12 19.29 -21.07
C ASP A 230 24.28 18.07 -20.68
N GLU A 231 24.83 17.18 -19.83
CA GLU A 231 24.12 16.01 -19.30
C GLU A 231 22.97 16.39 -18.36
N LEU A 232 23.15 17.44 -17.55
CA LEU A 232 22.15 17.97 -16.62
C LEU A 232 20.96 18.60 -17.36
N GLU A 233 21.21 19.48 -18.34
CA GLU A 233 20.18 20.08 -19.19
C GLU A 233 19.45 19.00 -20.01
N ALA A 234 20.17 18.03 -20.58
CA ALA A 234 19.59 16.91 -21.32
C ALA A 234 18.85 15.90 -20.42
N ARG A 235 19.00 15.99 -19.09
CA ARG A 235 18.43 15.11 -18.05
C ARG A 235 18.76 13.64 -18.28
N LYS A 236 19.99 13.34 -18.72
CA LYS A 236 20.43 12.03 -19.22
C LYS A 236 21.87 11.73 -18.84
N GLY A 237 22.16 10.44 -18.67
CA GLY A 237 23.49 9.92 -18.45
C GLY A 237 23.52 8.84 -17.39
N LYS A 238 24.67 8.20 -17.23
CA LYS A 238 25.03 7.43 -16.04
C LYS A 238 26.36 7.98 -15.56
N PHE A 239 26.40 8.40 -14.30
CA PHE A 239 27.62 8.85 -13.65
C PHE A 239 27.44 8.64 -12.15
N ASN A 240 28.13 7.64 -11.61
CA ASN A 240 28.36 7.47 -10.18
C ASN A 240 29.64 8.23 -9.80
N SER A 241 29.63 8.98 -8.70
CA SER A 241 30.81 9.70 -8.19
C SER A 241 32.05 8.81 -8.08
N ASP A 242 31.84 7.54 -7.73
CA ASP A 242 32.90 6.57 -7.48
C ASP A 242 33.68 6.21 -8.76
N GLU A 243 33.07 6.35 -9.94
CA GLU A 243 33.74 6.19 -11.24
C GLU A 243 34.77 7.31 -11.48
N LEU A 244 34.43 8.56 -11.10
CA LEU A 244 35.33 9.72 -11.17
C LEU A 244 36.44 9.63 -10.10
N TRP A 245 36.10 9.16 -8.90
CA TRP A 245 37.10 8.93 -7.85
C TRP A 245 38.11 7.85 -8.30
N GLN A 246 37.63 6.75 -8.89
CA GLN A 246 38.48 5.69 -9.42
C GLN A 246 39.38 6.20 -10.56
N LEU A 247 38.85 6.98 -11.50
CA LEU A 247 39.62 7.62 -12.58
C LEU A 247 40.75 8.54 -12.07
N TRP A 248 40.50 9.34 -11.03
CA TRP A 248 41.50 10.26 -10.51
C TRP A 248 42.64 9.60 -9.75
N VAL A 249 42.38 8.46 -9.12
CA VAL A 249 43.30 7.72 -8.25
C VAL A 249 44.01 6.57 -8.98
N SER A 250 43.36 5.94 -9.95
CA SER A 250 43.77 4.65 -10.53
C SER A 250 44.02 4.78 -12.05
N PRO A 251 45.24 5.19 -12.49
CA PRO A 251 45.55 5.40 -13.91
C PRO A 251 45.32 4.17 -14.79
N GLU A 252 45.40 2.98 -14.19
CA GLU A 252 45.17 1.69 -14.84
C GLU A 252 43.72 1.55 -15.36
N HIS A 253 42.75 2.17 -14.69
CA HIS A 253 41.33 2.08 -15.05
C HIS A 253 40.91 3.06 -16.16
N GLY A 254 41.69 4.12 -16.40
CA GLY A 254 41.45 5.06 -17.52
C GLY A 254 41.60 4.43 -18.92
N ALA A 255 42.11 3.20 -19.00
CA ALA A 255 42.14 2.40 -20.23
C ALA A 255 40.88 1.53 -20.44
N GLU A 256 40.05 1.37 -19.41
CA GLU A 256 38.81 0.56 -19.40
C GLU A 256 37.54 1.43 -19.33
N ALA A 257 37.67 2.64 -18.78
CA ALA A 257 36.58 3.58 -18.58
C ALA A 257 36.13 4.31 -19.86
N ASP A 258 34.88 4.79 -19.84
CA ASP A 258 34.26 5.57 -20.90
C ASP A 258 35.04 6.86 -21.23
N TYR A 259 35.39 7.05 -22.50
CA TYR A 259 36.19 8.20 -22.98
C TYR A 259 35.59 9.56 -22.57
N TRP A 260 34.25 9.71 -22.65
CA TRP A 260 33.55 10.98 -22.36
C TRP A 260 33.64 11.39 -20.88
N LEU A 261 33.80 10.42 -19.97
CA LEU A 261 33.97 10.62 -18.54
C LEU A 261 35.45 10.84 -18.21
N SER A 262 36.36 10.08 -18.84
CA SER A 262 37.81 10.24 -18.70
C SER A 262 38.29 11.64 -19.13
N GLU A 263 37.82 12.15 -20.28
CA GLU A 263 38.12 13.51 -20.75
C GLU A 263 37.65 14.58 -19.75
N ARG A 264 36.44 14.43 -19.20
CA ARG A 264 35.91 15.32 -18.15
C ARG A 264 36.69 15.22 -16.85
N ALA A 265 37.08 14.01 -16.44
CA ALA A 265 37.86 13.78 -15.24
C ALA A 265 39.23 14.49 -15.31
N ASP A 266 39.94 14.38 -16.43
CA ASP A 266 41.21 15.09 -16.63
C ASP A 266 41.02 16.60 -16.74
N ARG A 267 39.96 17.09 -17.43
CA ARG A 267 39.63 18.52 -17.46
C ARG A 267 39.43 19.07 -16.05
N LEU A 268 38.52 18.47 -15.27
CA LEU A 268 38.22 18.85 -13.89
C LEU A 268 39.49 18.89 -13.02
N LYS A 269 40.28 17.82 -13.07
CA LYS A 269 41.53 17.68 -12.31
C LYS A 269 42.53 18.80 -12.62
N ASN A 270 42.64 19.20 -13.89
CA ASN A 270 43.51 20.30 -14.33
C ASN A 270 42.97 21.69 -13.97
N GLU A 271 41.66 21.90 -13.99
CA GLU A 271 41.04 23.19 -13.64
C GLU A 271 41.07 23.46 -12.13
N ILE A 272 40.71 22.45 -11.33
CA ILE A 272 40.66 22.55 -9.86
C ILE A 272 42.05 22.83 -9.29
N PHE A 273 43.08 22.12 -9.77
CA PHE A 273 44.48 22.33 -9.37
C PHE A 273 45.01 23.75 -9.69
N ARG A 274 44.38 24.48 -10.61
CA ARG A 274 44.70 25.90 -10.91
C ARG A 274 43.89 26.88 -10.07
N ALA A 275 42.73 26.47 -9.56
CA ALA A 275 41.81 27.32 -8.81
C ALA A 275 42.14 27.36 -7.32
N ASP A 276 42.52 26.22 -6.73
CA ASP A 276 42.65 26.04 -5.28
C ASP A 276 43.69 24.92 -4.98
N PRO A 277 44.77 25.17 -4.21
CA PRO A 277 45.91 24.25 -4.09
C PRO A 277 45.70 23.13 -3.05
N LEU A 278 44.47 22.63 -2.88
CA LEU A 278 44.18 21.52 -1.95
C LEU A 278 44.56 20.16 -2.55
N ALA A 279 44.62 19.12 -1.71
CA ALA A 279 44.71 17.75 -2.20
C ALA A 279 43.44 17.41 -3.00
N LEU A 280 43.56 16.84 -4.21
CA LEU A 280 42.40 16.50 -5.05
C LEU A 280 41.42 15.56 -4.34
N ILE A 281 41.95 14.49 -3.75
CA ILE A 281 41.16 13.49 -3.01
C ILE A 281 41.97 12.93 -1.84
N LYS A 282 41.29 12.70 -0.72
CA LYS A 282 41.77 11.97 0.47
C LYS A 282 40.66 11.05 0.99
N SER A 283 41.03 10.11 1.84
CA SER A 283 40.05 9.39 2.67
C SER A 283 40.20 9.76 4.15
N PHE A 284 39.07 9.93 4.83
CA PHE A 284 39.01 10.02 6.28
C PHE A 284 38.78 8.61 6.87
N PRO A 285 39.74 8.07 7.65
CA PRO A 285 39.53 6.81 8.35
C PRO A 285 38.59 7.04 9.53
N LEU A 286 37.39 6.46 9.47
CA LEU A 286 36.49 6.40 10.62
C LEU A 286 37.12 5.53 11.72
N SER A 287 36.99 5.96 12.98
CA SER A 287 37.47 5.17 14.13
C SER A 287 36.92 3.74 14.11
N ASP A 288 37.77 2.83 14.57
CA ASP A 288 37.45 1.46 14.98
C ASP A 288 36.29 1.31 15.99
N ARG A 289 35.81 2.41 16.61
CA ARG A 289 34.64 2.45 17.50
C ARG A 289 33.40 3.12 16.89
N THR A 290 33.48 3.57 15.64
CA THR A 290 32.33 4.10 14.89
C THR A 290 31.44 2.92 14.48
N ALA A 291 30.13 3.04 14.71
CA ALA A 291 29.19 1.93 14.69
C ALA A 291 28.17 2.07 13.57
N TRP A 292 28.47 1.40 12.45
CA TRP A 292 27.63 1.37 11.26
C TRP A 292 26.42 0.46 11.44
N LEU A 293 25.23 1.03 11.23
CA LEU A 293 23.92 0.41 11.33
C LEU A 293 23.16 0.74 10.03
N ASP A 294 23.17 -0.18 9.07
CA ASP A 294 22.48 -0.07 7.77
C ASP A 294 21.05 -0.65 7.88
N PHE A 295 20.01 0.11 7.54
CA PHE A 295 18.60 -0.31 7.61
C PHE A 295 18.04 -0.79 6.25
N GLY A 296 18.94 -1.12 5.32
CA GLY A 296 18.63 -1.37 3.92
C GLY A 296 17.93 -2.69 3.57
N THR A 297 17.83 -3.65 4.51
CA THR A 297 17.08 -4.92 4.37
C THR A 297 16.11 -5.12 5.55
N ASN A 298 15.29 -6.19 5.52
CA ASN A 298 14.43 -6.56 6.66
C ASN A 298 15.30 -7.06 7.82
N GLU A 299 16.21 -7.98 7.52
CA GLU A 299 17.18 -8.56 8.45
C GLU A 299 17.98 -7.47 9.16
N SER A 300 18.58 -6.53 8.41
CA SER A 300 19.40 -5.47 8.99
C SER A 300 18.57 -4.44 9.77
N TYR A 301 17.32 -4.17 9.38
CA TYR A 301 16.40 -3.37 10.20
C TYR A 301 16.10 -4.06 11.54
N TYR A 302 15.77 -5.36 11.54
CA TYR A 302 15.51 -6.12 12.76
C TYR A 302 16.72 -6.11 13.70
N GLU A 303 17.90 -6.49 13.19
CA GLU A 303 19.12 -6.52 13.99
C GLU A 303 19.47 -5.15 14.59
N ASN A 304 19.37 -4.08 13.81
CA ASN A 304 19.74 -2.74 14.26
C ASN A 304 18.75 -2.13 15.26
N VAL A 305 17.45 -2.39 15.14
CA VAL A 305 16.49 -1.97 16.19
C VAL A 305 16.63 -2.85 17.44
N MET A 306 16.91 -4.15 17.30
CA MET A 306 17.20 -5.02 18.46
C MET A 306 18.53 -4.66 19.15
N ARG A 307 19.49 -4.06 18.43
CA ARG A 307 20.76 -3.55 18.98
C ARG A 307 20.57 -2.53 20.11
N ILE A 308 19.41 -1.86 20.15
CA ILE A 308 18.96 -0.97 21.24
C ILE A 308 18.98 -1.66 22.61
N LEU A 309 18.93 -3.00 22.67
CA LEU A 309 18.92 -3.78 23.91
C LEU A 309 20.33 -4.16 24.41
N ALA A 310 21.38 -3.97 23.62
CA ALA A 310 22.72 -4.46 23.97
C ALA A 310 23.42 -3.64 25.07
N GLU A 311 24.13 -4.30 25.99
CA GLU A 311 24.86 -3.62 27.08
C GLU A 311 26.19 -2.98 26.65
N ASP A 312 26.67 -3.31 25.45
CA ASP A 312 27.93 -2.81 24.88
C ASP A 312 27.88 -1.31 24.49
N ASP A 313 29.01 -0.78 23.98
CA ASP A 313 29.12 0.63 23.65
C ASP A 313 28.21 1.07 22.50
N VAL A 314 27.96 0.18 21.53
CA VAL A 314 27.05 0.45 20.40
C VAL A 314 25.62 0.56 20.91
N GLY A 315 25.17 -0.41 21.72
CA GLY A 315 23.82 -0.39 22.30
C GLY A 315 23.59 0.82 23.20
N ARG A 316 24.56 1.19 24.05
CA ARG A 316 24.48 2.41 24.88
C ARG A 316 24.33 3.67 24.03
N ARG A 317 25.21 3.86 23.05
CA ARG A 317 25.26 5.07 22.23
C ARG A 317 24.05 5.19 21.30
N LEU A 318 23.52 4.06 20.81
CA LEU A 318 22.26 4.02 20.07
C LEU A 318 21.06 4.42 20.94
N ARG A 319 20.98 3.94 22.19
CA ARG A 319 19.94 4.36 23.14
C ARG A 319 19.98 5.87 23.42
N GLU A 320 21.17 6.40 23.69
CA GLU A 320 21.40 7.84 23.92
C GLU A 320 21.01 8.68 22.69
N PHE A 321 21.39 8.23 21.49
CA PHE A 321 21.07 8.90 20.23
C PHE A 321 19.57 8.98 19.92
N LEU A 322 18.85 7.86 20.13
CA LEU A 322 17.38 7.77 19.98
C LEU A 322 16.61 8.34 21.20
N GLY A 323 17.30 8.73 22.27
CA GLY A 323 16.71 9.26 23.50
C GLY A 323 15.91 8.25 24.33
N VAL A 324 15.95 6.96 23.97
CA VAL A 324 15.18 5.88 24.62
C VAL A 324 15.83 5.43 25.93
N LYS A 325 15.00 4.90 26.84
CA LYS A 325 15.46 4.40 28.15
C LYS A 325 14.97 2.98 28.39
N ILE A 326 15.88 2.11 28.84
CA ILE A 326 15.51 0.80 29.39
C ILE A 326 14.69 1.05 30.66
N LYS A 327 13.42 0.63 30.64
CA LYS A 327 12.50 0.76 31.77
C LYS A 327 12.21 -0.62 32.36
N ILE A 328 12.29 -0.71 33.68
CA ILE A 328 11.79 -1.83 34.48
C ILE A 328 10.72 -1.23 35.40
N SER A 329 9.45 -1.54 35.15
CA SER A 329 8.33 -0.89 35.86
C SER A 329 7.09 -1.78 35.97
N SER A 330 6.64 -2.03 37.20
CA SER A 330 5.39 -2.72 37.49
C SER A 330 4.17 -1.90 37.09
N VAL A 331 3.16 -2.53 36.47
CA VAL A 331 1.97 -1.86 35.92
C VAL A 331 0.66 -2.48 36.47
N LYS A 332 -0.34 -1.62 36.74
CA LYS A 332 -1.59 -1.98 37.43
C LYS A 332 -2.58 -2.73 36.52
N ASN A 333 -2.38 -4.04 36.36
CA ASN A 333 -3.38 -5.10 36.10
C ASN A 333 -2.72 -6.38 35.51
N GLY A 334 -1.50 -6.28 34.95
CA GLY A 334 -0.66 -7.44 34.69
C GLY A 334 0.33 -7.28 33.54
N CYS A 335 1.46 -8.01 33.61
CA CYS A 335 2.60 -7.91 32.69
C CYS A 335 3.41 -9.22 32.70
N GLU A 336 4.39 -9.37 31.80
CA GLU A 336 5.82 -9.34 32.15
C GLU A 336 6.70 -9.28 30.89
N VAL A 337 7.59 -8.29 30.76
CA VAL A 337 8.41 -8.08 29.55
C VAL A 337 9.88 -7.94 29.92
N LEU A 338 10.76 -8.69 29.26
CA LEU A 338 12.17 -8.91 29.67
C LEU A 338 13.08 -9.01 28.43
N ASP A 339 14.00 -8.09 28.07
CA ASP A 339 14.58 -6.99 28.86
C ASP A 339 14.60 -5.64 28.09
N SER A 340 13.39 -5.17 27.75
CA SER A 340 13.00 -3.75 27.59
C SER A 340 13.81 -2.76 26.72
N VAL A 341 13.14 -2.25 25.68
CA VAL A 341 12.75 -0.82 25.64
C VAL A 341 11.24 -0.74 25.43
N TYR A 342 10.55 0.18 26.13
CA TYR A 342 9.08 0.19 26.23
C TYR A 342 8.55 1.63 26.41
N GLU A 343 7.82 2.14 25.44
CA GLU A 343 7.41 3.55 25.33
C GLU A 343 5.90 3.68 25.01
N ASN A 344 5.20 4.79 25.25
CA ASN A 344 4.84 5.31 26.57
C ASN A 344 3.72 4.53 27.31
N VAL A 345 3.02 3.59 26.63
CA VAL A 345 2.37 2.37 27.17
C VAL A 345 1.03 2.46 27.96
N GLU A 346 0.05 1.63 27.56
CA GLU A 346 -0.98 1.02 28.43
C GLU A 346 -1.19 -0.49 28.11
N PHE A 347 -1.88 -1.25 28.95
CA PHE A 347 -1.78 -2.73 29.02
C PHE A 347 -2.94 -3.35 29.81
N ASP A 348 -3.21 -4.65 29.59
CA ASP A 348 -3.98 -5.59 30.44
C ASP A 348 -4.14 -6.92 29.68
N LYS A 349 -3.17 -7.85 29.56
CA LYS A 349 -1.86 -8.09 30.22
C LYS A 349 -0.85 -8.63 29.16
N GLY A 350 0.27 -9.28 29.49
CA GLY A 350 1.05 -10.04 28.50
C GLY A 350 2.16 -10.96 29.03
N LEU A 351 3.08 -11.37 28.12
CA LEU A 351 4.45 -11.85 28.37
C LEU A 351 5.36 -11.73 27.11
N VAL A 352 6.23 -10.71 26.97
CA VAL A 352 7.06 -10.50 25.75
C VAL A 352 8.57 -10.46 26.08
N LYS A 353 9.44 -11.17 25.34
CA LYS A 353 10.87 -11.27 25.72
C LYS A 353 11.74 -11.69 24.55
N ASN A 354 12.82 -11.02 24.14
CA ASN A 354 13.47 -9.80 24.65
C ASN A 354 13.37 -8.70 23.58
N SER A 355 12.91 -7.50 23.94
CA SER A 355 12.13 -6.70 22.98
C SER A 355 12.09 -5.19 23.15
N VAL A 356 11.91 -4.50 22.01
CA VAL A 356 11.64 -3.06 21.88
C VAL A 356 10.17 -2.85 21.49
N ILE A 357 9.40 -2.04 22.23
CA ILE A 357 8.00 -1.69 21.88
C ILE A 357 7.71 -0.19 22.04
N SER A 358 6.94 0.38 21.11
CA SER A 358 6.22 1.66 21.24
C SER A 358 4.76 1.54 20.73
N ASN A 359 3.83 2.47 21.03
CA ASN A 359 3.98 3.69 21.84
C ASN A 359 2.98 3.90 23.02
N SER A 360 2.15 2.99 23.54
CA SER A 360 1.71 1.64 23.16
C SER A 360 0.32 1.46 23.81
N THR A 361 -0.50 0.49 23.41
CA THR A 361 -1.61 0.01 24.26
C THR A 361 -1.81 -1.49 24.04
N ALA A 362 -2.30 -2.26 25.03
CA ALA A 362 -2.48 -3.71 24.91
C ALA A 362 -3.65 -4.28 25.74
N LYS A 363 -4.35 -5.33 25.24
CA LYS A 363 -5.39 -6.10 25.98
C LYS A 363 -5.28 -7.65 25.93
N TYR A 364 -4.21 -8.20 25.33
CA TYR A 364 -3.37 -9.33 25.83
C TYR A 364 -2.27 -9.68 24.79
N ALA A 365 -0.98 -9.83 25.15
CA ALA A 365 0.09 -10.13 24.17
C ALA A 365 1.19 -11.10 24.68
N GLN A 366 1.81 -11.96 23.86
CA GLN A 366 2.93 -12.84 24.30
C GLN A 366 3.92 -13.30 23.20
N LEU A 367 5.05 -12.59 22.98
CA LEU A 367 5.99 -12.74 21.84
C LEU A 367 7.44 -13.03 22.27
N GLU A 368 8.20 -13.85 21.54
CA GLU A 368 9.61 -14.17 21.85
C GLU A 368 10.52 -14.35 20.61
N GLN A 369 11.38 -13.43 20.17
CA GLN A 369 11.69 -12.06 20.59
C GLN A 369 11.02 -11.02 19.68
N ALA A 370 11.17 -9.70 19.89
CA ALA A 370 10.39 -8.73 19.08
C ALA A 370 10.86 -7.26 19.03
N CYS A 371 10.59 -6.61 17.90
CA CYS A 371 10.38 -5.16 17.80
C CYS A 371 8.92 -4.84 17.42
N VAL A 372 8.30 -3.81 18.02
CA VAL A 372 6.90 -3.41 17.74
C VAL A 372 6.74 -1.88 17.81
N ILE A 373 6.13 -1.23 16.80
CA ILE A 373 6.03 0.24 16.65
C ILE A 373 4.68 0.57 15.93
N ASN A 374 3.96 1.68 16.11
CA ASN A 374 3.79 2.63 17.22
C ASN A 374 2.34 2.42 17.78
N SER A 375 2.18 1.36 18.57
CA SER A 375 1.02 0.44 18.55
C SER A 375 -0.21 0.74 19.42
N LYS A 376 -1.37 0.11 19.10
CA LYS A 376 -2.44 -0.27 20.06
C LYS A 376 -3.04 -1.67 19.77
N LEU A 377 -3.03 -2.59 20.74
CA LEU A 377 -3.11 -4.04 20.48
C LEU A 377 -4.17 -4.78 21.33
N ASN A 378 -4.81 -5.82 20.79
CA ASN A 378 -5.78 -6.66 21.51
C ASN A 378 -6.17 -7.88 20.65
N ARG A 379 -5.34 -8.87 20.33
CA ARG A 379 -4.40 -9.61 21.19
C ARG A 379 -3.45 -10.46 20.35
N ILE A 380 -2.30 -10.85 20.92
CA ILE A 380 -1.15 -11.40 20.17
C ILE A 380 -0.42 -12.54 20.91
N ARG A 381 0.25 -13.43 20.17
CA ARG A 381 1.33 -14.33 20.61
C ARG A 381 2.37 -14.56 19.51
N GLY A 382 3.54 -15.14 19.81
CA GLY A 382 4.45 -15.64 18.77
C GLY A 382 5.94 -15.70 19.06
N LYS A 383 6.70 -15.81 17.98
CA LYS A 383 8.15 -16.02 17.89
C LYS A 383 8.77 -15.23 16.73
N ASN A 384 10.09 -15.04 16.78
CA ASN A 384 10.85 -13.82 16.46
C ASN A 384 10.23 -12.84 15.43
N CYS A 385 10.06 -11.59 15.87
CA CYS A 385 9.07 -10.67 15.27
C CYS A 385 9.60 -9.26 14.98
N VAL A 386 9.08 -8.66 13.90
CA VAL A 386 8.94 -7.20 13.75
C VAL A 386 7.50 -6.88 13.35
N VAL A 387 6.87 -5.91 14.01
CA VAL A 387 5.50 -5.46 13.69
C VAL A 387 5.42 -3.93 13.66
N TYR A 388 5.10 -3.37 12.49
CA TYR A 388 5.14 -1.92 12.23
C TYR A 388 4.20 -1.58 11.05
N ASN A 389 3.20 -0.69 11.13
CA ASN A 389 2.76 0.27 12.17
C ASN A 389 1.29 -0.04 12.58
N VAL A 390 0.95 -0.26 13.86
CA VAL A 390 -0.07 -1.29 14.23
C VAL A 390 -1.28 -0.83 15.08
N VAL A 391 -2.50 -1.20 14.66
CA VAL A 391 -3.72 -1.26 15.51
C VAL A 391 -4.53 -2.56 15.30
N ASP A 392 -4.99 -3.25 16.36
CA ASP A 392 -5.71 -4.54 16.27
C ASP A 392 -6.79 -4.83 17.34
N HIS A 393 -7.74 -5.72 17.00
CA HIS A 393 -8.76 -6.30 17.90
C HIS A 393 -9.06 -7.81 17.67
N ALA A 394 -8.02 -8.65 17.77
CA ALA A 394 -8.02 -10.11 18.11
C ALA A 394 -8.11 -11.12 16.94
N GLU A 395 -7.49 -12.31 17.02
CA GLU A 395 -6.39 -12.82 17.88
C GLU A 395 -5.27 -13.33 16.96
N LEU A 396 -3.98 -13.13 17.29
CA LEU A 396 -2.90 -13.19 16.30
C LEU A 396 -1.64 -13.94 16.78
N GLU A 397 -1.32 -15.08 16.19
CA GLU A 397 -0.11 -15.89 16.46
C GLU A 397 0.88 -15.85 15.28
N LEU A 398 2.19 -15.70 15.55
CA LEU A 398 3.27 -15.48 14.55
C LEU A 398 4.51 -16.34 14.84
N GLU A 399 5.10 -17.01 13.84
CA GLU A 399 6.47 -17.59 13.86
C GLU A 399 6.98 -17.65 12.40
N ASP A 400 8.14 -17.15 11.97
CA ASP A 400 8.96 -16.02 12.45
C ASP A 400 9.06 -15.03 11.27
N CYS A 401 8.43 -13.84 11.33
CA CYS A 401 8.29 -12.96 10.16
C CYS A 401 8.04 -11.47 10.47
N PHE A 402 8.31 -10.63 9.48
CA PHE A 402 7.79 -9.27 9.38
C PHE A 402 6.29 -9.32 9.08
N LEU A 403 5.54 -8.42 9.71
CA LEU A 403 4.13 -8.17 9.41
C LEU A 403 3.91 -6.65 9.23
N VAL A 404 3.39 -6.26 8.07
CA VAL A 404 3.04 -4.86 7.75
C VAL A 404 1.61 -4.77 7.18
N ASP A 405 0.97 -3.63 7.40
CA ASP A 405 -0.32 -3.28 6.80
C ASP A 405 -0.15 -2.11 5.83
N VAL A 406 -0.59 -2.29 4.58
CA VAL A 406 -0.59 -1.26 3.53
C VAL A 406 -2.01 -0.75 3.34
N PHE A 407 -2.21 0.56 3.50
CA PHE A 407 -3.51 1.20 3.42
C PHE A 407 -3.70 1.84 2.05
N HIS A 408 -4.69 1.37 1.29
CA HIS A 408 -4.97 1.82 -0.08
C HIS A 408 -6.45 2.23 -0.20
N PRO A 409 -6.79 3.42 -0.71
CA PRO A 409 -8.13 4.01 -0.62
C PRO A 409 -9.24 3.10 -1.18
N ASN A 410 -9.00 2.46 -2.34
CA ASN A 410 -9.98 1.58 -3.00
C ASN A 410 -9.80 0.07 -2.70
N LYS A 411 -9.01 -0.28 -1.68
CA LYS A 411 -8.75 -1.69 -1.29
C LYS A 411 -8.81 -1.93 0.22
N GLY A 412 -8.81 -0.87 1.03
CA GLY A 412 -8.76 -0.98 2.49
C GLY A 412 -7.34 -1.28 2.98
N ARG A 413 -7.25 -2.19 3.96
CA ARG A 413 -6.00 -2.62 4.58
C ARG A 413 -5.55 -3.94 3.97
N ILE A 414 -4.45 -3.91 3.23
CA ILE A 414 -3.81 -5.09 2.67
C ILE A 414 -2.69 -5.52 3.62
N ARG A 415 -2.78 -6.74 4.16
CA ARG A 415 -1.81 -7.27 5.12
C ARG A 415 -0.75 -8.11 4.41
N LEU A 416 0.52 -7.86 4.73
CA LEU A 416 1.67 -8.54 4.12
C LEU A 416 2.58 -9.17 5.17
N LYS A 417 3.04 -10.38 4.89
CA LYS A 417 4.02 -11.16 5.64
C LYS A 417 5.27 -11.41 4.82
N MET A 418 6.43 -11.44 5.47
CA MET A 418 7.70 -11.86 4.87
C MET A 418 8.63 -12.42 5.95
N GLN A 419 9.14 -13.63 5.78
CA GLN A 419 10.10 -14.22 6.71
C GLN A 419 11.43 -13.43 6.67
N ILE A 420 12.07 -13.28 7.84
CA ILE A 420 13.31 -12.50 7.98
C ILE A 420 14.42 -13.12 7.11
N GLY A 421 15.15 -12.29 6.36
CA GLY A 421 16.28 -12.72 5.53
C GLY A 421 15.91 -13.32 4.16
N VAL A 422 14.61 -13.47 3.84
CA VAL A 422 14.17 -13.99 2.52
C VAL A 422 14.57 -13.04 1.37
N GLU A 423 14.77 -11.75 1.63
CA GLU A 423 15.29 -10.79 0.66
C GLU A 423 16.72 -11.09 0.16
N ASN A 424 17.45 -11.99 0.85
CA ASN A 424 18.76 -12.46 0.45
C ASN A 424 18.71 -13.59 -0.61
N GLU A 425 17.53 -14.15 -0.90
CA GLU A 425 17.32 -15.08 -2.01
C GLU A 425 17.12 -14.37 -3.37
N ASP A 426 17.04 -15.15 -4.45
CA ASP A 426 16.72 -14.65 -5.81
C ASP A 426 15.46 -13.77 -5.81
N LYS A 427 15.57 -12.54 -6.35
CA LYS A 427 14.47 -11.55 -6.36
C LYS A 427 13.15 -12.09 -6.92
N GLU A 428 13.19 -13.02 -7.88
CA GLU A 428 12.03 -13.70 -8.44
C GLU A 428 11.16 -14.42 -7.40
N LYS A 429 11.78 -15.00 -6.35
CA LYS A 429 11.11 -15.80 -5.31
C LYS A 429 10.32 -14.96 -4.30
N TRP A 430 10.69 -13.69 -4.11
CA TRP A 430 10.11 -12.85 -3.04
C TRP A 430 9.51 -11.54 -3.51
N TRP A 431 9.95 -11.00 -4.66
CA TRP A 431 9.40 -9.75 -5.20
C TRP A 431 8.22 -9.98 -6.13
N TYR A 432 8.39 -10.84 -7.14
CA TYR A 432 7.36 -11.11 -8.16
C TYR A 432 6.41 -12.25 -7.77
N SER A 433 6.89 -13.24 -7.00
CA SER A 433 6.09 -14.35 -6.48
C SER A 433 5.24 -13.94 -5.27
N ARG A 434 4.07 -14.57 -5.08
CA ARG A 434 3.24 -14.38 -3.88
C ARG A 434 3.77 -15.21 -2.73
N LEU A 435 4.26 -14.55 -1.67
CA LEU A 435 4.79 -15.20 -0.47
C LEU A 435 3.68 -15.90 0.34
N PRO A 436 3.99 -16.97 1.10
CA PRO A 436 2.99 -17.68 1.91
C PRO A 436 2.23 -16.78 2.88
N GLY A 437 0.90 -16.72 2.72
CA GLY A 437 0.02 -15.89 3.54
C GLY A 437 -0.25 -14.48 3.02
N ASN A 438 0.22 -14.13 1.80
CA ASN A 438 -0.10 -12.87 1.13
C ASN A 438 -1.03 -13.10 -0.06
N ASP A 439 -2.08 -12.28 -0.19
CA ASP A 439 -2.97 -12.31 -1.36
C ASP A 439 -2.30 -11.81 -2.65
N PHE A 440 -1.19 -11.06 -2.53
CA PHE A 440 -0.47 -10.38 -3.62
C PHE A 440 1.05 -10.47 -3.44
N SER A 441 1.82 -10.32 -4.52
CA SER A 441 3.28 -10.18 -4.46
C SER A 441 3.70 -8.75 -4.15
N LEU A 442 4.95 -8.56 -3.74
CA LEU A 442 5.47 -7.23 -3.41
C LEU A 442 5.53 -6.31 -4.66
N SER A 443 5.73 -6.89 -5.85
CA SER A 443 5.59 -6.18 -7.12
C SER A 443 4.12 -5.79 -7.39
N GLU A 444 3.15 -6.69 -7.23
CA GLU A 444 1.72 -6.38 -7.42
C GLU A 444 1.25 -5.24 -6.49
N ILE A 445 1.71 -5.24 -5.24
CA ILE A 445 1.47 -4.12 -4.29
C ILE A 445 2.13 -2.84 -4.79
N THR A 446 3.37 -2.90 -5.27
CA THR A 446 4.10 -1.73 -5.78
C THR A 446 3.43 -1.11 -7.01
N ASP A 447 2.90 -1.94 -7.91
CA ASP A 447 2.09 -1.50 -9.04
C ASP A 447 0.74 -0.92 -8.60
N MET A 448 0.07 -1.50 -7.58
CA MET A 448 -1.18 -0.95 -7.02
C MET A 448 -1.01 0.37 -6.25
N MET A 449 0.14 0.58 -5.60
CA MET A 449 0.44 1.84 -4.89
C MET A 449 0.96 2.94 -5.84
N ARG A 450 1.14 2.66 -7.14
CA ARG A 450 1.56 3.66 -8.14
C ARG A 450 0.43 4.69 -8.35
N GLY A 451 0.70 5.94 -8.00
CA GLY A 451 -0.26 7.04 -8.10
C GLY A 451 -1.14 7.25 -6.88
N VAL A 452 -1.15 6.33 -5.91
CA VAL A 452 -1.75 6.57 -4.58
C VAL A 452 -0.86 7.52 -3.80
N SER A 453 -1.38 8.65 -3.35
CA SER A 453 -0.63 9.59 -2.51
C SER A 453 -0.51 9.10 -1.07
N GLU A 454 0.58 9.47 -0.38
CA GLU A 454 0.74 9.11 1.04
C GLU A 454 -0.33 9.77 1.94
N TYR A 455 -0.92 10.88 1.49
CA TYR A 455 -2.09 11.48 2.14
C TYR A 455 -3.33 10.58 2.07
N GLU A 456 -3.60 9.93 0.93
CA GLU A 456 -4.67 8.93 0.82
C GLU A 456 -4.38 7.68 1.66
N MET A 457 -3.11 7.28 1.77
CA MET A 457 -2.68 6.19 2.66
C MET A 457 -2.97 6.53 4.13
N GLU A 458 -2.56 7.70 4.61
CA GLU A 458 -2.76 8.11 6.00
C GLU A 458 -4.23 8.39 6.32
N VAL A 459 -5.00 8.97 5.40
CA VAL A 459 -6.47 9.11 5.55
C VAL A 459 -7.15 7.74 5.61
N THR A 460 -6.68 6.76 4.82
CA THR A 460 -7.22 5.39 4.86
C THR A 460 -6.83 4.71 6.18
N LYS A 461 -5.57 4.79 6.61
CA LYS A 461 -5.07 4.29 7.90
C LYS A 461 -5.88 4.86 9.05
N LYS A 462 -6.05 6.19 9.10
CA LYS A 462 -6.85 6.86 10.12
C LYS A 462 -8.30 6.39 10.13
N LYS A 463 -8.93 6.14 8.97
CA LYS A 463 -10.28 5.52 8.95
C LYS A 463 -10.29 4.18 9.69
N PHE A 464 -9.27 3.33 9.57
CA PHE A 464 -9.19 2.08 10.34
C PHE A 464 -8.99 2.32 11.85
N GLU A 465 -8.17 3.31 12.23
CA GLU A 465 -7.94 3.69 13.62
C GLU A 465 -9.23 4.21 14.30
N ASP A 466 -9.98 5.09 13.63
CA ASP A 466 -11.25 5.66 14.11
C ASP A 466 -12.41 4.63 14.11
N VAL A 467 -12.35 3.58 13.28
CA VAL A 467 -13.40 2.56 13.06
C VAL A 467 -13.22 1.31 13.96
N ALA A 468 -12.09 1.20 14.65
CA ALA A 468 -11.65 -0.06 15.25
C ALA A 468 -12.65 -0.69 16.27
N GLU A 469 -13.50 0.13 16.91
CA GLU A 469 -14.55 -0.30 17.84
C GLU A 469 -15.94 -0.56 17.20
N ILE A 470 -16.10 -0.48 15.87
CA ILE A 470 -17.44 -0.62 15.25
C ILE A 470 -18.03 -2.04 15.43
N PRO A 471 -19.25 -2.16 16.00
CA PRO A 471 -19.96 -3.44 16.08
C PRO A 471 -20.58 -3.81 14.73
N VAL A 472 -19.77 -4.37 13.82
CA VAL A 472 -20.22 -5.08 12.61
C VAL A 472 -20.68 -6.52 12.88
N GLU A 473 -20.48 -7.04 14.10
CA GLU A 473 -20.90 -8.38 14.55
C GLU A 473 -22.41 -8.46 14.85
N ARG A 474 -23.22 -7.79 14.02
CA ARG A 474 -24.68 -7.75 14.10
C ARG A 474 -25.27 -7.40 12.72
N PRO A 475 -26.54 -7.73 12.47
CA PRO A 475 -27.30 -7.22 11.34
C PRO A 475 -27.32 -5.68 11.33
N LEU A 476 -27.14 -5.09 10.14
CA LEU A 476 -26.99 -3.66 9.89
C LEU A 476 -28.16 -3.16 9.05
N LYS A 477 -28.95 -2.20 9.56
CA LYS A 477 -30.05 -1.59 8.79
C LYS A 477 -29.48 -0.61 7.75
N ILE A 478 -29.95 -0.74 6.51
CA ILE A 478 -29.45 0.02 5.36
C ILE A 478 -30.41 1.15 5.03
N GLN A 479 -29.87 2.31 4.65
CA GLN A 479 -30.66 3.44 4.15
C GLN A 479 -30.81 3.33 2.62
N PRO A 480 -32.05 3.14 2.11
CA PRO A 480 -32.32 3.11 0.68
C PRO A 480 -32.37 4.51 0.07
N PHE A 481 -32.24 4.59 -1.26
CA PHE A 481 -32.47 5.81 -2.03
C PHE A 481 -33.26 5.51 -3.31
N VAL A 482 -33.81 6.54 -3.95
CA VAL A 482 -34.61 6.40 -5.17
C VAL A 482 -33.97 7.17 -6.32
N GLU A 483 -33.77 6.50 -7.45
CA GLU A 483 -33.40 7.13 -8.71
C GLU A 483 -34.60 7.06 -9.67
N HIS A 484 -35.14 8.22 -10.06
CA HIS A 484 -36.16 8.30 -11.11
C HIS A 484 -35.54 8.06 -12.50
N LYS A 485 -36.28 7.40 -13.38
CA LYS A 485 -35.85 7.00 -14.72
C LYS A 485 -36.93 7.36 -15.75
N PRO A 486 -36.62 7.50 -17.05
CA PRO A 486 -37.62 7.83 -18.08
C PRO A 486 -38.80 6.86 -18.16
N TRP A 487 -38.62 5.63 -17.67
CA TRP A 487 -39.59 4.54 -17.71
C TRP A 487 -40.23 4.21 -16.34
N GLY A 488 -39.93 4.95 -15.27
CA GLY A 488 -40.40 4.67 -13.90
C GLY A 488 -39.38 5.04 -12.81
N TYR A 489 -39.08 4.11 -11.89
CA TYR A 489 -38.07 4.34 -10.85
C TYR A 489 -37.31 3.08 -10.41
N GLU A 490 -36.12 3.30 -9.85
CA GLU A 490 -35.29 2.32 -9.14
C GLU A 490 -35.21 2.71 -7.67
N PHE A 491 -35.74 1.87 -6.77
CA PHE A 491 -35.56 2.00 -5.31
C PHE A 491 -34.38 1.11 -4.89
N TRP A 492 -33.24 1.72 -4.60
CA TRP A 492 -31.97 1.04 -4.32
C TRP A 492 -31.93 0.57 -2.86
N CYS A 493 -32.21 -0.71 -2.65
CA CYS A 493 -32.28 -1.38 -1.34
C CYS A 493 -30.88 -1.63 -0.78
N ILE A 494 -29.97 -2.12 -1.63
CA ILE A 494 -28.55 -2.27 -1.31
C ILE A 494 -27.68 -2.04 -2.55
N SER A 495 -26.48 -1.52 -2.33
CA SER A 495 -25.42 -1.33 -3.31
C SER A 495 -24.16 -0.87 -2.58
N PRO A 496 -22.98 -0.88 -3.23
CA PRO A 496 -21.80 -0.16 -2.76
C PRO A 496 -22.08 1.29 -2.28
N ARG A 497 -23.04 1.97 -2.93
CA ARG A 497 -23.40 3.38 -2.72
C ARG A 497 -24.38 3.63 -1.57
N ASN A 498 -25.01 2.59 -1.02
CA ASN A 498 -25.95 2.74 0.11
C ASN A 498 -25.19 2.96 1.43
N TYR A 499 -25.81 3.70 2.35
CA TYR A 499 -25.26 3.99 3.68
C TYR A 499 -25.82 3.06 4.76
N CYS A 500 -24.99 2.74 5.74
CA CYS A 500 -25.41 2.31 7.07
C CYS A 500 -25.08 3.42 8.09
N GLU A 501 -25.91 3.56 9.11
CA GLU A 501 -25.67 4.45 10.26
C GLU A 501 -25.29 3.62 11.49
N ILE A 502 -24.15 3.96 12.09
CA ILE A 502 -23.55 3.21 13.20
C ILE A 502 -23.13 4.21 14.29
N GLU A 503 -23.49 3.94 15.53
CA GLU A 503 -23.02 4.69 16.69
C GLU A 503 -21.59 4.27 17.07
N THR A 504 -20.71 5.26 17.27
CA THR A 504 -19.31 5.12 17.67
C THR A 504 -18.97 6.22 18.66
N GLY A 505 -18.46 5.89 19.85
CA GLY A 505 -18.09 6.90 20.85
C GLY A 505 -19.24 7.85 21.30
N GLY A 506 -20.51 7.43 21.13
CA GLY A 506 -21.69 8.27 21.37
C GLY A 506 -22.06 9.21 20.21
N VAL A 507 -21.47 9.05 19.03
CA VAL A 507 -21.75 9.81 17.81
C VAL A 507 -22.24 8.88 16.70
N MET A 508 -23.34 9.24 16.04
CA MET A 508 -23.82 8.53 14.85
C MET A 508 -22.95 8.89 13.64
N GLN A 509 -22.25 7.90 13.08
CA GLN A 509 -21.51 8.02 11.83
C GLN A 509 -22.21 7.30 10.68
N ARG A 510 -21.90 7.72 9.45
CA ARG A 510 -22.41 7.13 8.20
C ARG A 510 -21.25 6.51 7.44
N PHE A 511 -21.41 5.26 7.01
CA PHE A 511 -20.46 4.55 6.16
C PHE A 511 -21.17 4.00 4.94
N THR A 512 -20.55 4.12 3.76
CA THR A 512 -21.02 3.38 2.58
C THR A 512 -20.72 1.88 2.75
N LEU A 513 -21.44 1.02 2.04
CA LEU A 513 -21.17 -0.41 2.08
C LEU A 513 -19.85 -0.81 1.40
N ASP A 514 -19.37 -0.01 0.44
CA ASP A 514 -18.02 -0.17 -0.09
C ASP A 514 -16.96 0.15 0.98
N GLU A 515 -17.12 1.24 1.74
CA GLU A 515 -16.24 1.55 2.87
C GLU A 515 -16.26 0.45 3.93
N LEU A 516 -17.43 -0.04 4.35
CA LEU A 516 -17.51 -1.16 5.30
C LEU A 516 -16.89 -2.45 4.76
N THR A 517 -16.94 -2.69 3.45
CA THR A 517 -16.27 -3.85 2.82
C THR A 517 -14.75 -3.69 2.77
N CYS A 518 -14.26 -2.47 2.55
CA CYS A 518 -12.83 -2.15 2.64
C CYS A 518 -12.31 -2.18 4.08
N LEU A 519 -13.09 -1.71 5.06
CA LEU A 519 -12.73 -1.65 6.48
C LEU A 519 -12.81 -3.03 7.17
N PHE A 520 -13.77 -3.87 6.77
CA PHE A 520 -14.04 -5.15 7.42
C PHE A 520 -14.19 -6.33 6.44
N PRO A 521 -13.29 -6.54 5.46
CA PRO A 521 -13.48 -7.51 4.37
C PRO A 521 -13.81 -8.93 4.87
N GLU A 522 -13.08 -9.40 5.87
CA GLU A 522 -13.29 -10.72 6.51
C GLU A 522 -14.62 -10.79 7.27
N LYS A 523 -14.93 -9.80 8.13
CA LYS A 523 -16.15 -9.82 8.96
C LYS A 523 -17.43 -9.61 8.13
N LEU A 524 -17.37 -8.80 7.07
CA LEU A 524 -18.49 -8.53 6.16
C LEU A 524 -18.69 -9.65 5.15
N ALA A 525 -17.63 -10.04 4.41
CA ALA A 525 -17.72 -10.86 3.21
C ALA A 525 -16.80 -12.10 3.20
N GLY A 526 -16.14 -12.40 4.33
CA GLY A 526 -15.27 -13.57 4.51
C GLY A 526 -13.85 -13.43 3.94
N GLN A 527 -13.55 -12.36 3.19
CA GLN A 527 -12.26 -12.14 2.51
C GLN A 527 -12.16 -10.75 1.86
N ILE A 528 -10.98 -10.40 1.34
CA ILE A 528 -10.77 -9.17 0.56
C ILE A 528 -11.42 -9.30 -0.84
N LEU A 529 -12.61 -8.69 -1.00
CA LEU A 529 -13.27 -8.54 -2.31
C LEU A 529 -12.90 -7.22 -3.02
N GLY A 530 -12.46 -6.19 -2.27
CA GLY A 530 -12.15 -4.87 -2.80
C GLY A 530 -13.34 -4.07 -3.35
N LYS A 531 -14.58 -4.58 -3.19
CA LYS A 531 -15.86 -3.92 -3.47
C LYS A 531 -17.00 -4.72 -2.79
N PHE A 532 -18.06 -4.07 -2.32
CA PHE A 532 -19.27 -4.75 -1.82
C PHE A 532 -19.89 -5.60 -2.93
N PRO A 533 -20.29 -6.87 -2.69
CA PRO A 533 -20.52 -7.84 -3.78
C PRO A 533 -21.87 -7.77 -4.49
N LEU A 534 -22.91 -7.17 -3.89
CA LEU A 534 -24.29 -7.23 -4.39
C LEU A 534 -24.91 -5.85 -4.65
N ILE A 535 -25.86 -5.81 -5.59
CA ILE A 535 -26.83 -4.74 -5.76
C ILE A 535 -28.23 -5.35 -5.65
N VAL A 536 -29.14 -4.66 -4.96
CA VAL A 536 -30.53 -5.04 -4.79
C VAL A 536 -31.41 -3.82 -5.01
N LYS A 537 -32.41 -3.94 -5.87
CA LYS A 537 -33.33 -2.85 -6.21
C LYS A 537 -34.77 -3.34 -6.19
N ILE A 538 -35.70 -2.43 -5.92
CA ILE A 538 -37.09 -2.59 -6.31
C ILE A 538 -37.33 -1.66 -7.50
N ILE A 539 -37.49 -2.24 -8.68
CA ILE A 539 -37.69 -1.53 -9.94
C ILE A 539 -39.17 -1.48 -10.26
N LYS A 540 -39.70 -0.29 -10.52
CA LYS A 540 -41.04 -0.10 -11.08
C LYS A 540 -40.93 0.32 -12.54
N ALA A 541 -41.46 -0.52 -13.44
CA ALA A 541 -41.59 -0.23 -14.85
C ALA A 541 -42.99 0.30 -15.15
N ASP A 542 -43.09 1.56 -15.55
CA ASP A 542 -44.29 2.19 -16.11
C ASP A 542 -44.25 2.12 -17.65
N GLU A 543 -43.06 2.21 -18.25
CA GLU A 543 -42.77 1.86 -19.64
C GLU A 543 -41.80 0.67 -19.75
N ASN A 544 -41.58 0.14 -20.95
CA ASN A 544 -40.56 -0.88 -21.19
C ASN A 544 -39.15 -0.33 -20.91
N LEU A 545 -38.34 -1.06 -20.13
CA LEU A 545 -36.91 -0.82 -20.02
C LEU A 545 -36.19 -1.13 -21.33
N SER A 546 -35.00 -0.57 -21.48
CA SER A 546 -34.14 -0.80 -22.64
C SER A 546 -33.84 -2.29 -22.87
N VAL A 547 -33.77 -2.70 -24.14
CA VAL A 547 -33.22 -4.01 -24.50
C VAL A 547 -31.72 -3.95 -24.30
N GLN A 548 -31.16 -4.89 -23.54
CA GLN A 548 -29.79 -4.81 -23.04
C GLN A 548 -29.19 -6.20 -22.76
N THR A 549 -27.88 -6.23 -22.52
CA THR A 549 -27.12 -7.39 -22.04
C THR A 549 -26.04 -6.93 -21.05
N HIS A 550 -25.38 -7.88 -20.37
CA HIS A 550 -24.38 -7.62 -19.33
C HIS A 550 -23.09 -8.42 -19.54
N PRO A 551 -21.92 -7.87 -19.18
CA PRO A 551 -20.66 -8.59 -19.24
C PRO A 551 -20.58 -9.69 -18.18
N ASP A 552 -19.80 -10.74 -18.48
CA ASP A 552 -19.28 -11.64 -17.46
C ASP A 552 -18.08 -11.04 -16.72
N ASP A 553 -17.59 -11.76 -15.72
CA ASP A 553 -16.40 -11.41 -14.94
C ASP A 553 -15.12 -11.25 -15.78
N VAL A 554 -14.99 -11.97 -16.90
CA VAL A 554 -13.79 -11.93 -17.76
C VAL A 554 -13.79 -10.67 -18.61
N TYR A 555 -14.94 -10.27 -19.14
CA TYR A 555 -15.10 -9.01 -19.88
C TYR A 555 -15.07 -7.80 -18.94
N ALA A 556 -15.73 -7.88 -17.77
CA ALA A 556 -15.73 -6.82 -16.77
C ALA A 556 -14.33 -6.44 -16.31
N ARG A 557 -13.46 -7.42 -16.04
CA ARG A 557 -12.06 -7.16 -15.66
C ARG A 557 -11.23 -6.45 -16.75
N LYS A 558 -11.54 -6.65 -18.04
CA LYS A 558 -10.91 -5.89 -19.14
C LYS A 558 -11.28 -4.39 -19.12
N LEU A 559 -12.43 -4.06 -18.53
CA LEU A 559 -12.92 -2.69 -18.35
C LEU A 559 -12.58 -2.08 -16.97
N GLY A 560 -11.79 -2.80 -16.15
CA GLY A 560 -11.39 -2.38 -14.80
C GLY A 560 -12.38 -2.74 -13.67
N ASP A 561 -13.48 -3.45 -13.96
CA ASP A 561 -14.48 -3.83 -12.96
C ASP A 561 -14.16 -5.15 -12.25
N VAL A 562 -14.54 -5.24 -10.97
CA VAL A 562 -14.36 -6.45 -10.13
C VAL A 562 -15.32 -7.58 -10.55
N PHE A 563 -16.55 -7.23 -10.93
CA PHE A 563 -17.64 -8.17 -11.21
C PHE A 563 -18.28 -7.90 -12.58
N GLY A 564 -18.65 -8.98 -13.28
CA GLY A 564 -19.71 -8.94 -14.29
C GLY A 564 -21.10 -8.77 -13.65
N LYS A 565 -22.16 -8.80 -14.46
CA LYS A 565 -23.54 -8.80 -13.94
C LYS A 565 -24.21 -10.16 -14.19
N GLU A 566 -24.30 -10.97 -13.14
CA GLU A 566 -25.39 -11.95 -13.00
C GLU A 566 -26.56 -11.24 -12.31
N GLU A 567 -27.78 -11.53 -12.72
CA GLU A 567 -28.99 -10.85 -12.25
C GLU A 567 -30.18 -11.80 -12.10
N ALA A 568 -31.16 -11.41 -11.29
CA ALA A 568 -32.43 -12.11 -11.14
C ALA A 568 -33.56 -11.15 -10.78
N TRP A 569 -34.77 -11.44 -11.27
CA TRP A 569 -35.99 -10.69 -10.96
C TRP A 569 -37.00 -11.57 -10.21
N HIS A 570 -37.52 -11.10 -9.08
CA HIS A 570 -38.70 -11.65 -8.44
C HIS A 570 -39.87 -10.66 -8.55
N VAL A 571 -40.99 -11.09 -9.15
CA VAL A 571 -42.11 -10.20 -9.50
C VAL A 571 -42.96 -9.89 -8.27
N LEU A 572 -42.97 -8.62 -7.84
CA LEU A 572 -43.76 -8.14 -6.70
C LEU A 572 -45.17 -7.68 -7.13
N GLU A 573 -45.26 -6.99 -8.26
CA GLU A 573 -46.52 -6.52 -8.86
C GLU A 573 -46.46 -6.71 -10.39
N ALA A 574 -47.60 -7.02 -11.01
CA ALA A 574 -47.71 -7.13 -12.47
C ALA A 574 -49.11 -6.70 -12.92
N SER A 575 -49.18 -5.91 -14.00
CA SER A 575 -50.43 -5.64 -14.71
C SER A 575 -50.86 -6.86 -15.56
N LYS A 576 -52.12 -6.90 -15.99
CA LYS A 576 -52.67 -8.00 -16.80
C LYS A 576 -51.90 -8.26 -18.11
N GLU A 577 -51.22 -7.26 -18.64
CA GLU A 577 -50.50 -7.29 -19.93
C GLU A 577 -48.99 -7.15 -19.75
N ALA A 578 -48.51 -7.16 -18.51
CA ALA A 578 -47.10 -7.03 -18.16
C ALA A 578 -46.29 -8.26 -18.61
N LYS A 579 -45.10 -8.02 -19.17
CA LYS A 579 -44.27 -9.07 -19.77
C LYS A 579 -42.81 -8.98 -19.32
N ILE A 580 -42.15 -10.12 -19.29
CA ILE A 580 -40.71 -10.27 -19.15
C ILE A 580 -40.15 -10.71 -20.50
N TYR A 581 -39.26 -9.92 -21.10
CA TYR A 581 -38.56 -10.29 -22.33
C TYR A 581 -37.18 -10.83 -21.96
N LEU A 582 -36.92 -12.11 -22.21
CA LEU A 582 -35.72 -12.78 -21.67
C LEU A 582 -35.18 -13.87 -22.60
N GLY A 583 -34.00 -13.62 -23.16
CA GLY A 583 -33.29 -14.50 -24.07
C GLY A 583 -33.98 -14.68 -25.43
N PHE A 584 -33.28 -15.25 -26.41
CA PHE A 584 -33.78 -15.46 -27.77
C PHE A 584 -34.84 -16.59 -27.85
N ASN A 585 -35.92 -16.36 -28.61
CA ASN A 585 -37.01 -17.34 -28.78
C ASN A 585 -36.78 -18.36 -29.92
N HIS A 586 -35.78 -18.13 -30.76
CA HIS A 586 -35.33 -19.00 -31.85
C HIS A 586 -33.80 -18.97 -31.96
N PHE A 587 -33.25 -19.76 -32.91
CA PHE A 587 -31.84 -19.68 -33.32
C PHE A 587 -31.41 -18.23 -33.55
N MET A 588 -30.29 -17.81 -32.98
CA MET A 588 -29.75 -16.47 -33.20
C MET A 588 -28.23 -16.51 -33.28
N ASP A 589 -27.69 -15.87 -34.31
CA ASP A 589 -26.25 -15.65 -34.48
C ASP A 589 -25.92 -14.15 -34.62
N ALA A 590 -24.62 -13.85 -34.64
CA ALA A 590 -24.12 -12.48 -34.69
C ALA A 590 -24.39 -11.72 -36.00
N ALA A 591 -24.79 -12.40 -37.08
CA ALA A 591 -25.17 -11.79 -38.35
C ALA A 591 -26.68 -11.55 -38.43
N ILE A 592 -27.49 -12.55 -38.07
CA ILE A 592 -28.95 -12.41 -37.96
C ILE A 592 -29.30 -11.30 -36.97
N PHE A 593 -28.64 -11.27 -35.81
CA PHE A 593 -28.89 -10.23 -34.81
C PHE A 593 -28.53 -8.83 -35.31
N LYS A 594 -27.44 -8.67 -36.08
CA LYS A 594 -27.09 -7.38 -36.70
C LYS A 594 -28.12 -6.92 -37.73
N GLU A 595 -28.80 -7.82 -38.43
CA GLU A 595 -29.92 -7.46 -39.31
C GLU A 595 -31.20 -7.13 -38.53
N ALA A 596 -31.50 -7.86 -37.44
CA ALA A 596 -32.62 -7.52 -36.56
C ALA A 596 -32.45 -6.13 -35.91
N VAL A 597 -31.22 -5.79 -35.48
CA VAL A 597 -30.85 -4.47 -34.95
C VAL A 597 -31.10 -3.35 -35.99
N LYS A 598 -30.77 -3.57 -37.26
CA LYS A 598 -31.01 -2.58 -38.34
C LYS A 598 -32.49 -2.35 -38.67
N ARG A 599 -33.37 -3.28 -38.32
CA ARG A 599 -34.82 -3.24 -38.60
C ARG A 599 -35.66 -2.82 -37.39
N GLU A 600 -35.02 -2.62 -36.25
CA GLU A 600 -35.63 -2.44 -34.93
C GLU A 600 -36.52 -3.62 -34.45
N GLU A 601 -36.33 -4.82 -35.00
CA GLU A 601 -37.13 -6.04 -34.72
C GLU A 601 -36.73 -6.74 -33.39
N PHE A 602 -36.25 -5.97 -32.40
CA PHE A 602 -35.59 -6.48 -31.18
C PHE A 602 -36.47 -7.40 -30.32
N LEU A 603 -37.66 -6.93 -29.91
CA LEU A 603 -38.52 -7.66 -28.97
C LEU A 603 -39.11 -8.93 -29.57
N SER A 604 -39.34 -8.94 -30.89
CA SER A 604 -39.79 -10.12 -31.66
C SER A 604 -38.79 -11.28 -31.63
N CYS A 605 -37.50 -10.99 -31.40
CA CYS A 605 -36.48 -12.03 -31.25
C CYS A 605 -36.47 -12.67 -29.85
N LEU A 606 -37.17 -12.11 -28.86
CA LEU A 606 -37.07 -12.51 -27.45
C LEU A 606 -38.22 -13.39 -26.96
N ASN A 607 -37.98 -14.26 -25.98
CA ASN A 607 -39.08 -14.95 -25.28
C ASN A 607 -39.85 -13.93 -24.44
N ALA A 608 -41.15 -13.79 -24.68
CA ALA A 608 -42.02 -12.82 -24.02
C ALA A 608 -42.96 -13.52 -23.03
N PHE A 609 -42.51 -13.71 -21.79
CA PHE A 609 -43.27 -14.37 -20.72
C PHE A 609 -44.30 -13.43 -20.10
N ASP A 610 -45.52 -13.90 -19.88
CA ASP A 610 -46.53 -13.15 -19.11
C ASP A 610 -46.16 -13.12 -17.62
N ALA A 611 -46.02 -11.92 -17.06
CA ALA A 611 -45.52 -11.70 -15.71
C ALA A 611 -46.62 -11.89 -14.66
N HIS A 612 -46.38 -12.77 -13.69
CA HIS A 612 -47.31 -13.05 -12.59
C HIS A 612 -46.64 -12.74 -11.24
N VAL A 613 -47.40 -12.23 -10.28
CA VAL A 613 -46.90 -11.95 -8.92
C VAL A 613 -46.37 -13.24 -8.30
N GLY A 614 -45.14 -13.18 -7.81
CA GLY A 614 -44.38 -14.31 -7.29
C GLY A 614 -43.43 -14.95 -8.30
N ASP A 615 -43.55 -14.72 -9.60
CA ASP A 615 -42.63 -15.29 -10.60
C ASP A 615 -41.15 -14.96 -10.29
N VAL A 616 -40.23 -15.84 -10.69
CA VAL A 616 -38.78 -15.65 -10.57
C VAL A 616 -38.11 -15.92 -11.91
N TYR A 617 -37.20 -15.03 -12.31
CA TYR A 617 -36.43 -15.10 -13.55
C TYR A 617 -34.94 -14.96 -13.24
N HIS A 618 -34.10 -15.76 -13.90
CA HIS A 618 -32.65 -15.74 -13.79
C HIS A 618 -32.02 -15.18 -15.06
N ILE A 619 -31.07 -14.29 -14.92
CA ILE A 619 -30.43 -13.56 -16.01
C ILE A 619 -28.90 -13.72 -15.86
N PRO A 620 -28.33 -14.85 -16.33
CA PRO A 620 -26.88 -15.00 -16.46
C PRO A 620 -26.27 -13.91 -17.34
N ALA A 621 -25.00 -13.60 -17.11
CA ALA A 621 -24.22 -12.71 -17.96
C ALA A 621 -24.32 -13.10 -19.45
N GLY A 622 -24.35 -12.10 -20.33
CA GLY A 622 -24.51 -12.28 -21.77
C GLY A 622 -25.91 -12.61 -22.28
N VAL A 623 -26.90 -12.87 -21.40
CA VAL A 623 -28.29 -13.09 -21.81
C VAL A 623 -28.98 -11.75 -22.10
N ILE A 624 -29.47 -11.59 -23.33
CA ILE A 624 -30.29 -10.45 -23.75
C ILE A 624 -31.64 -10.40 -23.03
N HIS A 625 -32.07 -9.23 -22.58
CA HIS A 625 -33.35 -9.08 -21.86
C HIS A 625 -33.90 -7.65 -21.92
N ALA A 626 -35.18 -7.50 -21.55
CA ALA A 626 -35.83 -6.24 -21.22
C ALA A 626 -36.98 -6.47 -20.21
N LEU A 627 -37.07 -5.60 -19.21
CA LEU A 627 -38.19 -5.59 -18.27
C LEU A 627 -39.37 -4.82 -18.89
N GLY A 628 -40.54 -5.46 -19.02
CA GLY A 628 -41.70 -4.85 -19.66
C GLY A 628 -42.50 -3.90 -18.76
N ALA A 629 -43.25 -3.00 -19.40
CA ALA A 629 -44.16 -2.05 -18.78
C ALA A 629 -45.18 -2.74 -17.86
N GLY A 630 -45.59 -2.05 -16.79
CA GLY A 630 -46.58 -2.54 -15.84
C GLY A 630 -46.07 -3.60 -14.85
N THR A 631 -44.76 -3.86 -14.81
CA THR A 631 -44.12 -4.71 -13.79
C THR A 631 -43.60 -3.91 -12.61
N LYS A 632 -43.46 -4.57 -11.47
CA LYS A 632 -42.59 -4.18 -10.35
C LYS A 632 -41.82 -5.40 -9.88
N VAL A 633 -40.49 -5.33 -9.88
CA VAL A 633 -39.62 -6.46 -9.54
C VAL A 633 -38.65 -6.13 -8.43
N TYR A 634 -38.32 -7.12 -7.63
CA TYR A 634 -37.12 -7.15 -6.80
C TYR A 634 -35.97 -7.67 -7.67
N GLU A 635 -35.09 -6.77 -8.11
CA GLU A 635 -33.83 -7.12 -8.78
C GLU A 635 -32.79 -7.46 -7.72
N VAL A 636 -32.07 -8.56 -7.92
CA VAL A 636 -30.79 -8.84 -7.26
C VAL A 636 -29.75 -9.08 -8.33
N SER A 637 -28.58 -8.49 -8.17
CA SER A 637 -27.45 -8.69 -9.07
C SER A 637 -26.11 -8.63 -8.32
N THR A 638 -25.06 -9.13 -8.97
CA THR A 638 -23.68 -8.79 -8.57
C THR A 638 -23.42 -7.30 -8.74
N ALA A 639 -22.46 -6.74 -7.99
CA ALA A 639 -22.21 -5.30 -7.92
C ALA A 639 -21.54 -4.66 -9.15
N SER A 640 -22.13 -4.87 -10.32
CA SER A 640 -21.76 -4.29 -11.61
C SER A 640 -22.92 -3.46 -12.15
N GLU A 641 -22.66 -2.18 -12.44
CA GLU A 641 -23.66 -1.29 -13.07
C GLU A 641 -23.55 -1.32 -14.62
N ARG A 642 -22.59 -2.08 -15.17
CA ARG A 642 -22.33 -2.21 -16.62
C ARG A 642 -23.53 -2.79 -17.36
N THR A 643 -24.13 -1.99 -18.23
CA THR A 643 -25.36 -2.32 -18.95
C THR A 643 -25.18 -1.97 -20.43
N PHE A 644 -24.91 -2.97 -21.27
CA PHE A 644 -24.71 -2.74 -22.70
C PHE A 644 -26.06 -2.65 -23.40
N ARG A 645 -26.46 -1.41 -23.68
CA ARG A 645 -27.78 -1.08 -24.22
C ARG A 645 -27.83 -1.31 -25.72
N ILE A 646 -28.84 -2.04 -26.17
CA ILE A 646 -29.03 -2.41 -27.57
C ILE A 646 -30.17 -1.57 -28.19
N TYR A 647 -31.26 -1.37 -27.45
CA TYR A 647 -32.38 -0.52 -27.89
C TYR A 647 -33.04 0.23 -26.73
N ASP A 648 -33.60 1.40 -27.03
CA ASP A 648 -34.23 2.28 -26.04
C ASP A 648 -35.38 3.13 -26.59
N TYR A 649 -36.13 2.64 -27.59
CA TYR A 649 -37.40 3.25 -28.04
C TYR A 649 -37.28 4.75 -28.39
N GLY A 650 -36.15 5.16 -28.98
CA GLY A 650 -35.89 6.55 -29.37
C GLY A 650 -35.54 7.53 -28.24
N ARG A 651 -35.41 7.11 -26.98
CA ARG A 651 -35.17 7.99 -25.80
C ARG A 651 -33.80 8.69 -25.75
N GLY A 652 -32.97 8.58 -26.78
CA GLY A 652 -31.70 9.31 -26.91
C GLY A 652 -30.56 8.92 -25.95
N ARG A 653 -30.72 7.87 -25.12
CA ARG A 653 -29.62 7.34 -24.29
C ARG A 653 -28.65 6.51 -25.14
N GLU A 654 -27.40 6.47 -24.70
CA GLU A 654 -26.31 5.77 -25.39
C GLU A 654 -26.58 4.27 -25.58
N LEU A 655 -26.23 3.79 -26.78
CA LEU A 655 -26.30 2.39 -27.22
C LEU A 655 -24.87 1.83 -27.37
N HIS A 656 -24.65 0.65 -26.83
CA HIS A 656 -23.33 0.04 -26.61
C HIS A 656 -23.19 -1.19 -27.51
N LEU A 657 -23.47 -1.02 -28.81
CA LEU A 657 -23.64 -2.13 -29.75
C LEU A 657 -22.35 -2.95 -29.95
N ALA A 658 -21.17 -2.35 -29.80
CA ALA A 658 -19.89 -3.07 -29.89
C ALA A 658 -19.74 -4.04 -28.71
N ASP A 659 -19.75 -3.54 -27.48
CA ASP A 659 -19.60 -4.35 -26.27
C ASP A 659 -20.72 -5.38 -26.11
N ALA A 660 -21.96 -5.03 -26.49
CA ALA A 660 -23.08 -5.98 -26.50
C ALA A 660 -22.79 -7.16 -27.43
N MET A 661 -22.27 -6.92 -28.64
CA MET A 661 -21.95 -7.99 -29.59
C MET A 661 -20.84 -8.92 -29.10
N GLU A 662 -19.91 -8.43 -28.27
CA GLU A 662 -18.80 -9.22 -27.72
C GLU A 662 -19.23 -10.12 -26.54
N VAL A 663 -20.31 -9.78 -25.81
CA VAL A 663 -20.75 -10.55 -24.63
C VAL A 663 -22.06 -11.32 -24.82
N LEU A 664 -22.79 -11.11 -25.93
CA LEU A 664 -24.05 -11.82 -26.20
C LEU A 664 -23.86 -13.33 -26.32
N ARG A 665 -24.61 -14.10 -25.52
CA ARG A 665 -24.69 -15.56 -25.62
C ARG A 665 -25.66 -15.97 -26.73
N PHE A 666 -25.10 -16.18 -27.92
CA PHE A 666 -25.75 -16.84 -29.07
C PHE A 666 -25.82 -18.36 -28.85
N ASP A 667 -26.86 -19.01 -29.37
CA ASP A 667 -27.16 -20.43 -29.12
C ASP A 667 -28.00 -21.06 -30.26
N GLU A 668 -27.85 -22.36 -30.45
CA GLU A 668 -28.47 -23.13 -31.54
C GLU A 668 -29.98 -23.33 -31.37
N VAL A 669 -30.49 -23.34 -30.12
CA VAL A 669 -31.91 -23.65 -29.81
C VAL A 669 -32.68 -22.48 -29.17
N GLY A 670 -31.99 -21.39 -28.85
CA GLY A 670 -32.53 -20.16 -28.29
C GLY A 670 -32.46 -20.14 -26.76
N CYS A 671 -31.46 -19.42 -26.23
CA CYS A 671 -31.32 -19.09 -24.81
C CYS A 671 -32.66 -18.56 -24.24
N GLY A 672 -33.27 -19.21 -23.24
CA GLY A 672 -34.31 -18.54 -22.44
C GLY A 672 -35.37 -19.40 -21.75
N LYS A 673 -35.74 -20.56 -22.31
CA LYS A 673 -36.92 -21.33 -21.86
C LYS A 673 -36.84 -21.75 -20.38
N ASP A 674 -35.67 -22.16 -19.90
CA ASP A 674 -35.43 -22.57 -18.51
C ASP A 674 -34.96 -21.42 -17.58
N LEU A 675 -35.07 -20.17 -18.02
CA LEU A 675 -34.68 -19.01 -17.21
C LEU A 675 -35.78 -18.54 -16.24
N LYS A 676 -37.05 -18.83 -16.52
CA LYS A 676 -38.12 -18.75 -15.51
C LYS A 676 -37.98 -19.93 -14.54
N LYS A 677 -37.88 -19.65 -13.24
CA LYS A 677 -37.63 -20.65 -12.19
C LYS A 677 -38.90 -21.04 -11.45
N VAL A 678 -38.88 -22.23 -10.85
CA VAL A 678 -39.98 -22.79 -10.04
C VAL A 678 -39.50 -22.89 -8.59
N HIS A 679 -40.31 -22.40 -7.65
CA HIS A 679 -39.92 -22.37 -6.24
C HIS A 679 -39.87 -23.76 -5.64
N LYS A 680 -38.81 -24.04 -4.89
CA LYS A 680 -38.69 -25.27 -4.09
C LYS A 680 -38.88 -24.92 -2.61
N LEU A 681 -39.92 -25.47 -1.98
CA LEU A 681 -40.05 -25.43 -0.51
C LEU A 681 -38.82 -26.13 0.10
N LEU A 682 -38.12 -25.44 1.00
CA LEU A 682 -36.98 -25.96 1.75
C LEU A 682 -37.43 -26.45 3.13
N HIS A 683 -38.11 -25.58 3.88
CA HIS A 683 -38.56 -25.82 5.25
C HIS A 683 -39.98 -25.33 5.45
N LYS A 684 -40.71 -25.99 6.36
CA LYS A 684 -42.05 -25.59 6.78
C LYS A 684 -42.33 -26.07 8.20
N GLU A 685 -42.57 -25.11 9.09
CA GLU A 685 -42.87 -25.36 10.50
C GLU A 685 -43.99 -24.45 11.01
N ARG A 686 -44.29 -24.50 12.31
CA ARG A 686 -45.38 -23.71 12.90
C ARG A 686 -44.99 -22.24 13.00
N GLY A 687 -45.28 -21.49 11.95
CA GLY A 687 -45.06 -20.04 11.87
C GLY A 687 -44.01 -19.63 10.83
N CYS A 688 -43.47 -20.56 10.04
CA CYS A 688 -42.65 -20.19 8.89
C CYS A 688 -42.76 -21.17 7.70
N GLU A 689 -42.66 -20.63 6.48
CA GLU A 689 -42.38 -21.37 5.25
C GLU A 689 -41.17 -20.74 4.56
N GLU A 690 -40.13 -21.54 4.26
CA GLU A 690 -38.94 -21.12 3.52
C GLU A 690 -38.93 -21.74 2.12
N TYR A 691 -38.71 -20.91 1.10
CA TYR A 691 -38.62 -21.32 -0.30
C TYR A 691 -37.28 -20.90 -0.91
N MET A 692 -36.64 -21.80 -1.63
CA MET A 692 -35.60 -21.46 -2.61
C MET A 692 -36.29 -20.93 -3.87
N LEU A 693 -35.99 -19.67 -4.23
CA LEU A 693 -36.47 -19.00 -5.44
C LEU A 693 -35.51 -19.26 -6.61
N LEU A 694 -34.22 -19.11 -6.37
CA LEU A 694 -33.15 -19.26 -7.37
C LEU A 694 -31.83 -19.61 -6.67
N ARG A 695 -31.02 -20.46 -7.29
CA ARG A 695 -29.58 -20.55 -7.01
C ARG A 695 -28.81 -20.29 -8.32
N GLY A 696 -28.08 -19.18 -8.35
CA GLY A 696 -27.21 -18.78 -9.46
C GLY A 696 -25.76 -19.18 -9.22
N GLU A 697 -24.84 -18.50 -9.91
CA GLU A 697 -23.39 -18.69 -9.78
C GLU A 697 -22.82 -17.88 -8.60
N ARG A 698 -23.28 -16.62 -8.44
CA ARG A 698 -22.77 -15.63 -7.48
C ARG A 698 -23.74 -15.29 -6.35
N PHE A 699 -24.99 -15.74 -6.40
CA PHE A 699 -25.94 -15.61 -5.29
C PHE A 699 -27.07 -16.65 -5.34
N GLU A 700 -27.74 -16.83 -4.21
CA GLU A 700 -29.01 -17.57 -4.12
C GLU A 700 -30.09 -16.69 -3.47
N LEU A 701 -31.32 -16.82 -3.98
CA LEU A 701 -32.50 -16.11 -3.50
C LEU A 701 -33.41 -17.07 -2.75
N ARG A 702 -33.76 -16.69 -1.52
CA ARG A 702 -34.72 -17.39 -0.66
C ARG A 702 -35.86 -16.46 -0.29
N LEU A 703 -37.03 -17.02 -0.01
CA LEU A 703 -38.21 -16.30 0.46
C LEU A 703 -38.74 -16.96 1.73
N PHE A 704 -38.85 -16.16 2.77
CA PHE A 704 -39.46 -16.54 4.04
C PHE A 704 -40.85 -15.92 4.13
N LYS A 705 -41.87 -16.74 4.43
CA LYS A 705 -43.14 -16.26 4.96
C LYS A 705 -43.10 -16.49 6.47
N VAL A 706 -43.24 -15.43 7.26
CA VAL A 706 -43.18 -15.50 8.74
C VAL A 706 -44.56 -15.19 9.30
N GLN A 707 -45.01 -15.99 10.26
CA GLN A 707 -46.27 -15.87 11.02
C GLN A 707 -46.02 -16.41 12.44
N GLY A 708 -45.06 -15.84 13.15
CA GLY A 708 -44.52 -16.41 14.40
C GLY A 708 -43.10 -15.96 14.68
N GLU A 709 -42.21 -16.92 14.94
CA GLU A 709 -40.78 -16.74 15.20
C GLU A 709 -39.99 -17.86 14.52
N ILE A 710 -38.82 -17.55 13.94
CA ILE A 710 -37.89 -18.51 13.33
C ILE A 710 -36.43 -18.09 13.61
N LYS A 711 -35.56 -19.06 13.89
CA LYS A 711 -34.10 -18.88 13.92
C LYS A 711 -33.51 -19.19 12.55
N VAL A 712 -32.76 -18.25 11.98
CA VAL A 712 -32.03 -18.40 10.72
C VAL A 712 -30.53 -18.48 11.02
N PHE A 713 -29.88 -19.50 10.47
CA PHE A 713 -28.42 -19.63 10.47
C PHE A 713 -27.86 -19.03 9.17
N THR A 714 -26.71 -18.36 9.23
CA THR A 714 -26.14 -17.67 8.06
C THR A 714 -25.31 -18.57 7.15
N GLU A 715 -24.83 -19.70 7.68
CA GLU A 715 -23.89 -20.62 7.04
C GLU A 715 -22.57 -19.93 6.62
N GLY A 716 -22.19 -18.84 7.30
CA GLY A 716 -21.00 -18.04 6.94
C GLY A 716 -21.15 -17.28 5.61
N LYS A 717 -22.39 -17.01 5.17
CA LYS A 717 -22.70 -16.23 3.96
C LYS A 717 -23.08 -14.80 4.33
N LEU A 718 -22.63 -13.83 3.54
CA LEU A 718 -23.21 -12.48 3.55
C LEU A 718 -24.65 -12.58 3.06
N GLN A 719 -25.61 -12.06 3.83
CA GLN A 719 -27.04 -12.09 3.47
C GLN A 719 -27.65 -10.68 3.42
N VAL A 720 -28.55 -10.46 2.46
CA VAL A 720 -29.33 -9.22 2.32
C VAL A 720 -30.80 -9.57 2.48
N LEU A 721 -31.43 -9.01 3.51
CA LEU A 721 -32.82 -9.26 3.89
C LEU A 721 -33.65 -8.03 3.58
N THR A 722 -34.66 -8.16 2.72
CA THR A 722 -35.63 -7.09 2.45
C THR A 722 -37.02 -7.54 2.85
N CYS A 723 -37.68 -6.80 3.74
CA CYS A 723 -39.09 -7.01 4.03
C CYS A 723 -39.92 -6.50 2.85
N VAL A 724 -40.63 -7.38 2.13
CA VAL A 724 -41.44 -6.99 0.96
C VAL A 724 -42.93 -6.82 1.31
N ARG A 725 -43.38 -7.34 2.45
CA ARG A 725 -44.76 -7.18 2.95
C ARG A 725 -44.87 -7.51 4.44
N GLY A 726 -45.70 -6.78 5.18
CA GLY A 726 -45.93 -6.99 6.61
C GLY A 726 -44.82 -6.39 7.47
N ASP A 727 -44.79 -6.78 8.74
CA ASP A 727 -43.94 -6.18 9.77
C ASP A 727 -43.13 -7.27 10.46
N ILE A 728 -41.80 -7.17 10.35
CA ILE A 728 -40.85 -8.16 10.86
C ILE A 728 -39.90 -7.50 11.86
N LYS A 729 -39.67 -8.18 12.98
CA LYS A 729 -38.64 -7.88 13.96
C LYS A 729 -37.46 -8.84 13.75
N LEU A 730 -36.24 -8.32 13.83
CA LEU A 730 -35.01 -9.09 13.67
C LEU A 730 -34.10 -8.87 14.87
N LYS A 731 -33.61 -9.95 15.49
CA LYS A 731 -32.79 -9.92 16.71
C LYS A 731 -31.53 -10.78 16.55
N SER A 732 -30.38 -10.20 16.87
CA SER A 732 -29.10 -10.90 16.98
C SER A 732 -28.91 -11.49 18.38
N GLU A 733 -28.10 -12.55 18.50
CA GLU A 733 -27.66 -13.08 19.80
C GLU A 733 -26.26 -12.54 20.22
N SER A 734 -25.70 -11.57 19.49
CA SER A 734 -24.34 -11.05 19.70
C SER A 734 -24.14 -10.39 21.08
N ASN A 735 -23.05 -10.77 21.76
CA ASN A 735 -22.80 -10.60 23.21
C ASN A 735 -22.75 -9.17 23.77
N THR A 736 -22.83 -8.12 22.94
CA THR A 736 -22.57 -6.73 23.36
C THR A 736 -23.78 -5.81 23.38
N ASN A 737 -24.87 -6.11 22.64
CA ASN A 737 -26.16 -5.41 22.76
C ASN A 737 -27.30 -6.17 22.07
N ASN A 738 -28.35 -6.53 22.82
CA ASN A 738 -29.58 -7.18 22.33
C ASN A 738 -30.51 -6.20 21.58
N ALA A 739 -30.00 -5.50 20.57
CA ALA A 739 -30.78 -4.55 19.78
C ALA A 739 -31.74 -5.28 18.81
N GLU A 740 -33.03 -5.02 18.95
CA GLU A 740 -34.07 -5.49 18.03
C GLU A 740 -34.24 -4.48 16.89
N LEU A 741 -34.15 -4.93 15.64
CA LEU A 741 -34.42 -4.13 14.45
C LEU A 741 -35.86 -4.37 13.97
N SER A 742 -36.64 -3.31 13.80
CA SER A 742 -37.96 -3.39 13.15
C SER A 742 -37.84 -3.09 11.65
N LEU A 743 -38.52 -3.91 10.84
CA LEU A 743 -38.51 -3.93 9.39
C LEU A 743 -39.95 -3.86 8.84
N ALA A 744 -40.36 -2.66 8.46
CA ALA A 744 -41.58 -2.39 7.69
C ALA A 744 -41.35 -2.76 6.21
N PRO A 745 -42.38 -2.76 5.34
CA PRO A 745 -42.18 -3.01 3.92
C PRO A 745 -41.18 -2.02 3.29
N LEU A 746 -40.31 -2.54 2.43
CA LEU A 746 -39.14 -1.87 1.81
C LEU A 746 -37.92 -1.68 2.73
N ASP A 747 -37.99 -1.95 4.04
CA ASP A 747 -36.80 -1.95 4.90
C ASP A 747 -35.83 -3.08 4.51
N THR A 748 -34.55 -2.75 4.48
CA THR A 748 -33.45 -3.68 4.10
C THR A 748 -32.38 -3.74 5.18
N VAL A 749 -31.88 -4.95 5.43
CA VAL A 749 -30.81 -5.26 6.39
C VAL A 749 -29.72 -6.08 5.71
N LEU A 750 -28.47 -5.72 5.97
CA LEU A 750 -27.29 -6.52 5.67
C LEU A 750 -26.95 -7.39 6.88
N VAL A 751 -26.70 -8.67 6.68
CA VAL A 751 -26.16 -9.60 7.69
C VAL A 751 -24.73 -9.97 7.28
N PRO A 752 -23.71 -9.46 7.99
CA PRO A 752 -22.30 -9.81 7.79
C PRO A 752 -21.99 -11.30 7.99
N VAL A 753 -20.96 -11.81 7.30
CA VAL A 753 -20.46 -13.19 7.42
C VAL A 753 -20.15 -13.61 8.87
N CYS A 754 -19.66 -12.68 9.70
CA CYS A 754 -19.35 -12.93 11.12
C CYS A 754 -20.56 -13.11 12.05
N VAL A 755 -21.80 -12.96 11.56
CA VAL A 755 -23.01 -13.24 12.36
C VAL A 755 -23.44 -14.68 12.10
N ASP A 756 -23.28 -15.60 13.06
CA ASP A 756 -23.64 -17.03 12.88
C ASP A 756 -25.15 -17.25 12.67
N ARG A 757 -25.99 -16.50 13.39
CA ARG A 757 -27.45 -16.67 13.41
C ARG A 757 -28.20 -15.43 13.90
N PHE A 758 -29.47 -15.34 13.53
CA PHE A 758 -30.42 -14.34 14.01
C PHE A 758 -31.84 -14.92 14.13
N GLU A 759 -32.68 -14.27 14.92
CA GLU A 759 -34.12 -14.53 15.03
C GLU A 759 -34.90 -13.55 14.15
N MET A 760 -35.92 -14.04 13.44
CA MET A 760 -36.98 -13.21 12.84
C MET A 760 -38.31 -13.53 13.51
N SER A 761 -39.11 -12.51 13.83
CA SER A 761 -40.48 -12.68 14.34
C SER A 761 -41.45 -11.65 13.78
N GLY A 762 -42.76 -11.95 13.85
CA GLY A 762 -43.84 -11.09 13.34
C GLY A 762 -44.71 -11.77 12.29
N GLU A 763 -45.35 -10.98 11.44
CA GLU A 763 -46.13 -11.46 10.29
C GLU A 763 -45.73 -10.71 9.02
N GLY A 764 -45.19 -11.43 8.03
CA GLY A 764 -44.71 -10.82 6.81
C GLY A 764 -44.05 -11.77 5.81
N VAL A 765 -43.44 -11.18 4.79
CA VAL A 765 -42.68 -11.85 3.74
C VAL A 765 -41.34 -11.15 3.57
N VAL A 766 -40.25 -11.91 3.69
CA VAL A 766 -38.87 -11.43 3.55
C VAL A 766 -38.23 -12.15 2.37
N VAL A 767 -37.60 -11.38 1.47
CA VAL A 767 -36.71 -11.92 0.44
C VAL A 767 -35.27 -11.82 0.96
N CYS A 768 -34.52 -12.91 0.83
CA CYS A 768 -33.17 -13.08 1.33
C CYS A 768 -32.24 -13.41 0.17
N ALA A 769 -31.30 -12.53 -0.15
CA ALA A 769 -30.22 -12.81 -1.10
C ALA A 769 -28.95 -13.19 -0.33
N ASN A 770 -28.49 -14.44 -0.47
CA ASN A 770 -27.19 -14.84 0.06
C ASN A 770 -26.13 -14.67 -1.05
N PHE A 771 -25.01 -14.01 -0.76
CA PHE A 771 -23.87 -14.00 -1.68
C PHE A 771 -23.19 -15.38 -1.71
N ILE A 772 -22.86 -15.86 -2.90
CA ILE A 772 -22.09 -17.08 -3.14
C ILE A 772 -20.72 -16.68 -3.68
N TYR A 773 -19.68 -16.93 -2.88
CA TYR A 773 -18.32 -16.83 -3.36
C TYR A 773 -17.86 -18.13 -4.02
N ILE A 774 -17.02 -17.98 -5.06
CA ILE A 774 -16.32 -19.06 -5.74
C ILE A 774 -14.83 -18.69 -5.68
N LYS A 775 -14.00 -19.56 -5.08
CA LYS A 775 -12.54 -19.48 -5.26
C LYS A 775 -12.21 -19.75 -6.72
N ILE A 776 -11.56 -18.78 -7.36
CA ILE A 776 -11.02 -18.88 -8.73
C ILE A 776 -9.59 -19.38 -8.63
#